data_AF-A0AAN6UCG3-F1
#
_entry.id   AF-A0AAN6UCG3-F1
#
_cell.length_a   1.000
_cell.length_b   1.000
_cell.length_c   1.000
_cell.angle_alpha   90.00
_cell.angle_beta   90.00
_cell.angle_gamma   90.00
#
_symmetry.space_group_name_H-M   'P 1'
#
loop_
_entity.id
_entity.type
_entity.pdbx_description
1 polymer ?
#
loop_
_entity_poly.entity_id
_entity_poly.type
_entity_poly.pdbx_seq_one_letter_code
_entity_poly.pdbx_strand_id
1 'polypeptide(L)'
;MPIKTRVLETYRRDEQLGHKLLTPEERIDLLKPYLPTPPARSRRRAESKAREGQPIRRFLRRQYHALVFVIIHAFFSLYIRVRQAYHALVNQWNVVFKNHHRSPELIRRDVQGLRRLPKHLSVILTLEDQRRSGAGLERLINEVADVAAWSASAGIPQLTIYERTGILKGYLEETHRAVSKKLHGYFGHNFPPVTLTAPHSPPVESTFVPYRDEPESNNLEDDDDDDHDDDKDLATVPLSILLISAEDGRDSMVDLTKTLAEMAQRNKLDTADITTELVDAELSESVMSEPDLLVLFGPHVELAGYPPWHIRLTEISHVQDNHGVGYRVFYLALQKFAGAQMRMGNVRSSDAPGCDAEGETQTDTTMFRPPIVRTGTAALNRALFAKKIDLAAAAVRDPRLIAKYRKTLQSSGELLRVDRISPIRPHPDHALADQGRKCLLLNPSIRPGASDTWGQLVKEGVQRQELTVIPYELTLDYDYWNYRDVMFSILPEELHDDVPAGFNVAGHVAHLNLRDSYLPYKHLVAEILLDKNPQIKTVINKVDNVGSESEFRTFQYEVLAGPDDLNVQVAESGCTFDFDYSKVYWNSKLETEHRRLINLFQPGEVVCDVMAGIGPFAVPAGKNRVFVWANDKNPESFKCLQSAIRKNKVAPFVRPFCVDGRAFIHQAADAVLAASHNGEHALITHKAARTPKGKPAAGAARQERLAVPPTIAHFVMNLPASAIEFLGSYRGLYAGREDLFRDGPGGVRRKLPMVHVHCFSVKADDETPKLDICARITRELGYEVRPGNDADADAEGAVAVHNVRNVAPAKSMYCASFRLPREVAFAQRS
;
A
#
# COMPACT_ATOMS: atom_id res chain seq x y z
N MET A 1 -20.77 9.59 -27.89
CA MET A 1 -20.47 10.39 -29.10
C MET A 1 -19.06 10.94 -28.99
N PRO A 2 -18.24 11.00 -30.05
CA PRO A 2 -16.95 11.67 -29.98
C PRO A 2 -17.17 13.16 -29.69
N ILE A 3 -16.46 13.70 -28.70
CA ILE A 3 -16.51 15.12 -28.37
C ILE A 3 -16.00 15.88 -29.59
N LYS A 4 -16.79 16.83 -30.11
CA LYS A 4 -16.38 17.65 -31.27
C LYS A 4 -15.08 18.37 -30.91
N THR A 5 -14.05 18.30 -31.76
CA THR A 5 -12.70 18.85 -31.54
C THR A 5 -12.71 20.28 -30.98
N ARG A 6 -13.60 21.13 -31.51
CA ARG A 6 -13.78 22.51 -31.09
C ARG A 6 -14.23 22.69 -29.62
N VAL A 7 -15.03 21.76 -29.10
CA VAL A 7 -15.49 21.77 -27.68
C VAL A 7 -14.33 21.42 -26.75
N LEU A 8 -13.51 20.46 -27.16
CA LEU A 8 -12.33 20.03 -26.40
C LEU A 8 -11.26 21.13 -26.37
N GLU A 9 -11.04 21.81 -27.50
CA GLU A 9 -10.15 22.99 -27.58
C GLU A 9 -10.65 24.15 -26.73
N THR A 10 -11.97 24.42 -26.73
CA THR A 10 -12.55 25.50 -25.93
C THR A 10 -12.44 25.22 -24.43
N TYR A 11 -12.65 23.96 -24.02
CA TYR A 11 -12.49 23.54 -22.62
C TYR A 11 -11.02 23.60 -22.18
N ARG A 12 -10.09 23.09 -22.99
CA ARG A 12 -8.65 23.16 -22.71
C ARG A 12 -8.14 24.60 -22.64
N ARG A 13 -8.66 25.49 -23.48
CA ARG A 13 -8.31 26.91 -23.46
C ARG A 13 -8.83 27.61 -22.20
N ASP A 14 -10.01 27.23 -21.69
CA ASP A 14 -10.51 27.72 -20.41
C ASP A 14 -9.69 27.18 -19.22
N GLU A 15 -9.29 25.91 -19.26
CA GLU A 15 -8.41 25.28 -18.27
C GLU A 15 -7.03 25.95 -18.21
N GLN A 16 -6.40 26.20 -19.37
CA GLN A 16 -5.12 26.92 -19.48
C GLN A 16 -5.19 28.34 -18.91
N LEU A 17 -6.37 28.97 -18.96
CA LEU A 17 -6.60 30.31 -18.38
C LEU A 17 -7.13 30.25 -16.93
N GLY A 18 -6.97 29.11 -16.25
CA GLY A 18 -7.34 28.94 -14.85
C GLY A 18 -8.85 29.01 -14.61
N HIS A 19 -9.64 28.53 -15.57
CA HIS A 19 -11.11 28.55 -15.56
C HIS A 19 -11.72 29.95 -15.47
N LYS A 20 -11.07 30.94 -16.09
CA LYS A 20 -11.53 32.34 -16.15
C LYS A 20 -12.22 32.71 -17.46
N LEU A 21 -12.12 31.87 -18.50
CA LEU A 21 -12.65 32.16 -19.84
C LEU A 21 -14.14 31.85 -19.92
N LEU A 22 -14.57 30.76 -19.28
CA LEU A 22 -15.94 30.31 -19.22
C LEU A 22 -16.46 30.48 -17.79
N THR A 23 -17.67 31.01 -17.67
CA THR A 23 -18.41 30.95 -16.40
C THR A 23 -18.71 29.48 -16.02
N PRO A 24 -18.95 29.18 -14.74
CA PRO A 24 -19.32 27.83 -14.31
C PRO A 24 -20.53 27.27 -15.08
N GLU A 25 -21.49 28.13 -15.43
CA GLU A 25 -22.69 27.79 -16.18
C GLU A 25 -22.37 27.45 -17.63
N GLU A 26 -21.52 28.25 -18.29
CA GLU A 26 -21.05 27.98 -19.65
C GLU A 26 -20.23 26.69 -19.73
N ARG A 27 -19.41 26.37 -18.71
CA ARG A 27 -18.70 25.08 -18.62
C ARG A 27 -19.66 23.91 -18.50
N ILE A 28 -20.68 24.04 -17.66
CA ILE A 28 -21.72 23.02 -17.50
C ILE A 28 -22.47 22.83 -18.82
N ASP A 29 -22.87 23.92 -19.49
CA ASP A 29 -23.57 23.86 -20.78
C ASP A 29 -22.69 23.30 -21.91
N LEU A 30 -21.38 23.54 -21.88
CA LEU A 30 -20.40 22.94 -22.81
C LEU A 30 -20.37 21.41 -22.69
N LEU A 31 -20.52 20.91 -21.46
CA LEU A 31 -20.46 19.49 -21.11
C LEU A 31 -21.84 18.80 -21.14
N LYS A 32 -22.93 19.54 -20.97
CA LYS A 32 -24.33 19.07 -20.86
C LYS A 32 -24.80 18.12 -21.96
N PRO A 33 -24.41 18.27 -23.25
CA PRO A 33 -24.77 17.31 -24.29
C PRO A 33 -24.08 15.94 -24.12
N TYR A 34 -23.00 15.89 -23.33
CA TYR A 34 -22.19 14.70 -23.06
C TYR A 34 -22.43 14.16 -21.65
N LEU A 35 -23.15 14.89 -20.79
CA LEU A 35 -23.56 14.42 -19.48
C LEU A 35 -24.78 13.48 -19.63
N PRO A 36 -24.82 12.36 -18.88
CA PRO A 36 -25.99 11.49 -18.87
C PRO A 36 -27.23 12.27 -18.39
N THR A 37 -28.39 11.95 -18.94
CA THR A 37 -29.64 12.63 -18.59
C THR A 37 -29.90 12.47 -17.09
N PRO A 38 -30.02 13.57 -16.32
CA PRO A 38 -30.27 13.45 -14.89
C PRO A 38 -31.64 12.80 -14.67
N PRO A 39 -31.78 11.88 -13.69
CA PRO A 39 -33.07 11.25 -13.41
C PRO A 39 -34.10 12.31 -13.03
N ALA A 40 -35.35 12.10 -13.49
CA ALA A 40 -36.46 13.01 -13.23
C ALA A 40 -36.57 13.31 -11.73
N ARG A 41 -36.26 14.54 -11.34
CA ARG A 41 -36.38 15.00 -9.96
C ARG A 41 -37.86 15.00 -9.56
N SER A 42 -38.28 14.01 -8.77
CA SER A 42 -39.48 14.15 -7.97
C SER A 42 -39.26 15.29 -6.96
N ARG A 43 -40.17 16.27 -6.97
CA ARG A 43 -40.18 17.39 -6.03
C ARG A 43 -40.10 16.84 -4.60
N ARG A 44 -38.99 17.10 -3.90
CA ARG A 44 -38.90 16.93 -2.46
C ARG A 44 -39.93 17.85 -1.81
N ARG A 45 -41.05 17.29 -1.34
CA ARG A 45 -41.87 17.93 -0.31
C ARG A 45 -41.10 17.83 1.00
N ALA A 46 -40.73 18.98 1.55
CA ALA A 46 -40.26 19.06 2.92
C ALA A 46 -41.44 18.69 3.83
N GLU A 47 -41.45 17.47 4.36
CA GLU A 47 -42.36 17.09 5.43
C GLU A 47 -41.57 16.89 6.71
N SER A 48 -41.75 17.86 7.60
CA SER A 48 -41.41 17.79 9.01
C SER A 48 -42.07 16.56 9.64
N LYS A 49 -41.27 15.60 10.10
CA LYS A 49 -41.74 14.57 11.04
C LYS A 49 -41.42 14.99 12.46
N ALA A 50 -42.41 15.60 13.09
CA ALA A 50 -42.63 15.42 14.52
C ALA A 50 -43.09 13.97 14.74
N ARG A 51 -42.40 13.22 15.62
CA ARG A 51 -43.03 12.22 16.49
C ARG A 51 -42.09 11.83 17.63
N GLU A 52 -42.65 12.00 18.81
CA GLU A 52 -42.09 11.79 20.14
C GLU A 52 -41.74 10.32 20.41
N GLY A 53 -40.83 10.13 21.36
CA GLY A 53 -40.53 8.81 21.92
C GLY A 53 -39.05 8.45 22.12
N GLN A 54 -38.16 9.43 22.36
CA GLN A 54 -37.01 9.40 23.29
C GLN A 54 -36.12 10.67 23.11
N PRO A 55 -36.67 11.89 23.29
CA PRO A 55 -35.97 13.13 22.96
C PRO A 55 -34.77 13.38 23.89
N ILE A 56 -34.90 13.12 25.20
CA ILE A 56 -33.86 13.43 26.18
C ILE A 56 -32.62 12.55 25.98
N ARG A 57 -32.78 11.24 25.74
CA ARG A 57 -31.63 10.33 25.62
C ARG A 57 -30.85 10.55 24.32
N ARG A 58 -31.54 10.84 23.21
CA ARG A 58 -30.90 11.22 21.94
C ARG A 58 -30.30 12.63 22.01
N PHE A 59 -30.97 13.58 22.67
CA PHE A 59 -30.42 14.92 22.91
C PHE A 59 -29.18 14.86 23.79
N LEU A 60 -29.22 14.20 24.95
CA LEU A 60 -28.07 14.03 25.83
C LEU A 60 -26.93 13.28 25.15
N ARG A 61 -27.22 12.24 24.35
CA ARG A 61 -26.18 11.53 23.59
C ARG A 61 -25.57 12.41 22.51
N ARG A 62 -26.37 13.21 21.80
CA ARG A 62 -25.87 14.17 20.80
C ARG A 62 -25.08 15.31 21.45
N GLN A 63 -25.55 15.82 22.59
CA GLN A 63 -24.83 16.83 23.38
C GLN A 63 -23.55 16.26 23.96
N TYR A 64 -23.53 15.00 24.39
CA TYR A 64 -22.33 14.30 24.83
C TYR A 64 -21.33 14.12 23.69
N HIS A 65 -21.75 13.62 22.53
CA HIS A 65 -20.86 13.51 21.36
C HIS A 65 -20.37 14.87 20.87
N ALA A 66 -21.22 15.90 20.87
CA ALA A 66 -20.84 17.26 20.54
C ALA A 66 -19.87 17.85 21.57
N LEU A 67 -20.09 17.62 22.86
CA LEU A 67 -19.21 18.05 23.94
C LEU A 67 -17.85 17.36 23.84
N VAL A 68 -17.83 16.04 23.63
CA VAL A 68 -16.59 15.28 23.42
C VAL A 68 -15.85 15.78 22.17
N PHE A 69 -16.56 15.99 21.06
CA PHE A 69 -15.97 16.58 19.85
C PHE A 69 -15.42 17.98 20.12
N VAL A 70 -16.17 18.86 20.80
CA VAL A 70 -15.74 20.22 21.14
C VAL A 70 -14.53 20.18 22.08
N ILE A 71 -14.50 19.29 23.08
CA ILE A 71 -13.36 19.12 23.98
C ILE A 71 -12.14 18.64 23.21
N ILE A 72 -12.26 17.57 22.42
CA ILE A 72 -11.14 17.04 21.61
C ILE A 72 -10.67 18.12 20.63
N HIS A 73 -11.58 18.75 19.89
CA HIS A 73 -11.27 19.80 18.93
C HIS A 73 -10.66 21.01 19.62
N ALA A 74 -11.12 21.41 20.80
CA ALA A 74 -10.55 22.51 21.59
C ALA A 74 -9.13 22.16 22.09
N PHE A 75 -8.92 20.94 22.60
CA PHE A 75 -7.59 20.47 23.01
C PHE A 75 -6.63 20.43 21.83
N PHE A 76 -7.02 19.83 20.70
CA PHE A 76 -6.18 19.79 19.49
C PHE A 76 -5.97 21.19 18.89
N SER A 77 -6.99 22.03 18.86
CA SER A 77 -6.85 23.42 18.37
C SER A 77 -5.95 24.24 19.28
N LEU A 78 -6.07 24.08 20.60
CA LEU A 78 -5.20 24.74 21.57
C LEU A 78 -3.77 24.23 21.44
N TYR A 79 -3.58 22.92 21.35
CA TYR A 79 -2.27 22.31 21.13
C TYR A 79 -1.62 22.83 19.84
N ILE A 80 -2.33 22.81 18.71
CA ILE A 80 -1.82 23.30 17.42
C ILE A 80 -1.50 24.80 17.51
N ARG A 81 -2.38 25.63 18.08
CA ARG A 81 -2.13 27.07 18.22
C ARG A 81 -0.97 27.38 19.16
N VAL A 82 -0.83 26.65 20.27
CA VAL A 82 0.30 26.80 21.19
C VAL A 82 1.59 26.34 20.51
N ARG A 83 1.57 25.24 19.75
CA ARG A 83 2.71 24.75 18.99
C ARG A 83 3.13 25.73 17.89
N GLN A 84 2.17 26.25 17.12
CA GLN A 84 2.39 27.26 16.09
C GLN A 84 2.92 28.56 16.71
N ALA A 85 2.34 29.02 17.83
CA ALA A 85 2.82 30.20 18.54
C ALA A 85 4.23 29.98 19.11
N TYR A 86 4.51 28.80 19.66
CA TYR A 86 5.85 28.43 20.12
C TYR A 86 6.86 28.44 18.98
N HIS A 87 6.57 27.79 17.84
CA HIS A 87 7.47 27.81 16.68
C HIS A 87 7.61 29.20 16.05
N ALA A 88 6.53 29.99 15.98
CA ALA A 88 6.59 31.36 15.51
C ALA A 88 7.45 32.23 16.42
N LEU A 89 7.30 32.10 17.75
CA LEU A 89 8.11 32.81 18.74
C LEU A 89 9.57 32.35 18.70
N VAL A 90 9.85 31.04 18.61
CA VAL A 90 11.21 30.52 18.48
C VAL A 90 11.84 30.98 17.17
N ASN A 91 11.09 30.98 16.06
CA ASN A 91 11.57 31.46 14.77
C ASN A 91 11.82 32.98 14.81
N GLN A 92 10.93 33.78 15.40
CA GLN A 92 11.14 35.22 15.58
C GLN A 92 12.31 35.53 16.53
N TRP A 93 12.42 34.79 17.63
CA TRP A 93 13.54 34.91 18.58
C TRP A 93 14.85 34.58 17.87
N ASN A 94 14.89 33.54 17.05
CA ASN A 94 16.05 33.20 16.23
C ASN A 94 16.35 34.26 15.16
N VAL A 95 15.34 34.85 14.51
CA VAL A 95 15.56 35.95 13.55
C VAL A 95 16.12 37.21 14.23
N VAL A 96 15.62 37.55 15.42
CA VAL A 96 16.04 38.75 16.17
C VAL A 96 17.42 38.58 16.81
N PHE A 97 17.71 37.41 17.41
CA PHE A 97 19.00 37.16 18.07
C PHE A 97 20.07 36.58 17.12
N LYS A 98 19.68 36.03 15.97
CA LYS A 98 20.56 35.48 14.94
C LYS A 98 20.11 35.92 13.54
N ASN A 99 20.27 37.20 13.21
CA ASN A 99 20.37 37.65 11.80
C ASN A 99 21.69 37.15 11.17
N HIS A 100 21.93 35.84 11.19
CA HIS A 100 23.17 35.19 10.74
C HIS A 100 23.22 34.95 9.22
N HIS A 101 22.18 35.27 8.45
CA HIS A 101 22.09 34.85 7.04
C HIS A 101 22.19 36.00 6.03
N ARG A 102 22.61 37.21 6.47
CA ARG A 102 22.77 38.37 5.58
C ARG A 102 24.19 38.53 5.04
N SER A 103 25.11 37.66 5.46
CA SER A 103 26.48 37.66 4.98
C SER A 103 26.82 36.26 4.45
N PRO A 104 27.55 36.16 3.33
CA PRO A 104 27.89 34.89 2.72
C PRO A 104 28.81 34.04 3.62
N GLU A 105 29.68 34.66 4.43
CA GLU A 105 30.64 33.98 5.30
C GLU A 105 29.93 33.16 6.39
N LEU A 106 28.82 33.69 6.93
CA LEU A 106 28.05 33.01 7.96
C LEU A 106 27.28 31.81 7.40
N ILE A 107 26.70 31.95 6.20
CA ILE A 107 26.05 30.83 5.50
C ILE A 107 27.07 29.74 5.18
N ARG A 108 28.28 30.13 4.73
CA ARG A 108 29.40 29.20 4.50
C ARG A 108 29.77 28.45 5.78
N ARG A 109 29.93 29.17 6.90
CA ARG A 109 30.24 28.56 8.20
C ARG A 109 29.17 27.56 8.64
N ASP A 110 27.90 27.88 8.40
CA ASP A 110 26.78 26.99 8.77
C ASP A 110 26.80 25.68 7.95
N VAL A 111 27.24 25.71 6.68
CA VAL A 111 27.31 24.53 5.80
C VAL A 111 28.65 23.78 5.85
N GLN A 112 29.72 24.39 6.35
CA GLN A 112 31.08 23.81 6.38
C GLN A 112 31.16 22.44 7.08
N GLY A 113 30.31 22.20 8.08
CA GLY A 113 30.23 20.93 8.81
C GLY A 113 29.32 19.86 8.20
N LEU A 114 28.69 20.13 7.06
CA LEU A 114 27.79 19.18 6.39
C LEU A 114 28.59 18.18 5.54
N ARG A 115 28.25 16.89 5.66
CA ARG A 115 28.95 15.80 4.95
C ARG A 115 28.91 15.91 3.42
N ARG A 116 27.84 16.53 2.88
CA ARG A 116 27.61 16.72 1.44
C ARG A 116 26.59 17.83 1.22
N LEU A 117 26.66 18.47 0.05
CA LEU A 117 25.71 19.48 -0.43
C LEU A 117 25.12 19.05 -1.77
N PRO A 118 23.87 19.44 -2.09
CA PRO A 118 23.27 19.16 -3.40
C PRO A 118 24.01 19.96 -4.47
N LYS A 119 24.29 19.33 -5.62
CA LYS A 119 24.77 20.01 -6.83
C LYS A 119 23.62 20.74 -7.53
N HIS A 120 22.44 20.12 -7.51
CA HIS A 120 21.21 20.68 -8.07
C HIS A 120 20.12 20.78 -7.00
N LEU A 121 19.79 22.01 -6.62
CA LEU A 121 18.70 22.32 -5.69
C LEU A 121 17.46 22.76 -6.46
N SER A 122 16.28 22.26 -6.08
CA SER A 122 15.01 22.80 -6.56
C SER A 122 14.10 23.27 -5.44
N VAL A 123 13.29 24.29 -5.70
CA VAL A 123 12.34 24.86 -4.75
C VAL A 123 10.98 25.09 -5.40
N ILE A 124 9.90 24.91 -4.63
CA ILE A 124 8.53 25.27 -5.04
C ILE A 124 8.15 26.58 -4.34
N LEU A 125 7.86 27.61 -5.14
CA LEU A 125 7.36 28.89 -4.68
C LEU A 125 5.92 29.11 -5.18
N THR A 126 5.13 29.84 -4.39
CA THR A 126 3.71 30.07 -4.67
C THR A 126 3.40 31.55 -4.70
N LEU A 127 2.70 32.01 -5.73
CA LEU A 127 2.14 33.36 -5.76
C LEU A 127 0.94 33.46 -4.81
N GLU A 128 1.04 34.27 -3.74
CA GLU A 128 -0.07 34.52 -2.81
C GLU A 128 -1.23 35.30 -3.47
N ASP A 129 -2.47 34.93 -3.13
CA ASP A 129 -3.69 35.32 -3.85
C ASP A 129 -4.03 36.83 -3.80
N GLN A 130 -4.52 37.32 -4.94
CA GLN A 130 -4.69 38.73 -5.30
C GLN A 130 -5.72 39.50 -4.45
N ARG A 131 -5.25 40.41 -3.60
CA ARG A 131 -6.07 41.56 -3.13
C ARG A 131 -5.44 42.94 -3.34
N ARG A 132 -4.16 43.03 -3.72
CA ARG A 132 -3.48 44.29 -4.05
C ARG A 132 -2.50 44.09 -5.20
N SER A 133 -2.66 44.88 -6.26
CA SER A 133 -1.87 44.88 -7.48
C SER A 133 -0.35 44.89 -7.21
N GLY A 134 0.41 44.02 -7.88
CA GLY A 134 1.89 44.04 -7.94
C GLY A 134 2.66 43.46 -6.75
N ALA A 135 2.18 43.64 -5.51
CA ALA A 135 2.95 43.30 -4.31
C ALA A 135 3.28 41.80 -4.16
N GLY A 136 2.41 40.91 -4.64
CA GLY A 136 2.65 39.46 -4.59
C GLY A 136 3.78 39.01 -5.51
N LEU A 137 3.86 39.60 -6.72
CA LEU A 137 4.94 39.30 -7.67
C LEU A 137 6.28 39.83 -7.19
N GLU A 138 6.31 41.06 -6.66
CA GLU A 138 7.54 41.63 -6.08
C GLU A 138 8.06 40.79 -4.91
N ARG A 139 7.16 40.30 -4.05
CA ARG A 139 7.53 39.37 -2.98
C ARG A 139 8.10 38.07 -3.53
N LEU A 140 7.44 37.45 -4.52
CA LEU A 140 7.91 36.23 -5.15
C LEU A 140 9.30 36.40 -5.77
N ILE A 141 9.54 37.50 -6.49
CA ILE A 141 10.86 37.85 -7.05
C ILE A 141 11.91 38.03 -5.95
N ASN A 142 11.54 38.65 -4.82
CA ASN A 142 12.44 38.77 -3.68
C ASN A 142 12.75 37.41 -3.03
N GLU A 143 11.76 36.51 -2.91
CA GLU A 143 11.96 35.16 -2.40
C GLU A 143 12.89 34.34 -3.31
N VAL A 144 12.76 34.49 -4.64
CA VAL A 144 13.71 33.95 -5.63
C VAL A 144 15.12 34.48 -5.37
N ALA A 145 15.27 35.80 -5.20
CA ALA A 145 16.57 36.43 -4.95
C ALA A 145 17.20 35.99 -3.61
N ASP A 146 16.39 35.79 -2.58
CA ASP A 146 16.84 35.27 -1.27
C ASP A 146 17.38 33.84 -1.39
N VAL A 147 16.63 32.94 -2.03
CA VAL A 147 17.07 31.55 -2.21
C VAL A 147 18.30 31.46 -3.12
N ALA A 148 18.39 32.31 -4.16
CA ALA A 148 19.56 32.41 -5.01
C ALA A 148 20.80 32.86 -4.23
N ALA A 149 20.67 33.88 -3.37
CA ALA A 149 21.76 34.33 -2.51
C ALA A 149 22.21 33.23 -1.54
N TRP A 150 21.28 32.52 -0.90
CA TRP A 150 21.62 31.41 0.00
C TRP A 150 22.29 30.24 -0.73
N SER A 151 21.84 29.93 -1.94
CA SER A 151 22.40 28.85 -2.77
C SER A 151 23.83 29.21 -3.21
N ALA A 152 24.04 30.43 -3.70
CA ALA A 152 25.37 30.94 -4.02
C ALA A 152 26.30 30.94 -2.80
N SER A 153 25.84 31.43 -1.65
CA SER A 153 26.64 31.46 -0.42
C SER A 153 26.95 30.06 0.11
N ALA A 154 26.08 29.08 -0.11
CA ALA A 154 26.31 27.69 0.26
C ALA A 154 27.20 26.93 -0.75
N GLY A 155 27.53 27.51 -1.91
CA GLY A 155 28.31 26.85 -2.96
C GLY A 155 27.49 25.87 -3.82
N ILE A 156 26.18 26.07 -3.94
CA ILE A 156 25.29 25.26 -4.78
C ILE A 156 25.23 25.88 -6.19
N PRO A 157 25.72 25.19 -7.24
CA PRO A 157 25.90 25.78 -8.56
C PRO A 157 24.61 25.85 -9.40
N GLN A 158 23.61 25.01 -9.13
CA GLN A 158 22.37 24.95 -9.92
C GLN A 158 21.12 25.04 -9.03
N LEU A 159 20.24 25.99 -9.36
CA LEU A 159 18.99 26.26 -8.67
C LEU A 159 17.80 26.22 -9.65
N THR A 160 16.84 25.33 -9.44
CA THR A 160 15.58 25.33 -10.19
C THR A 160 14.41 25.84 -9.35
N ILE A 161 13.72 26.85 -9.87
CA ILE A 161 12.59 27.48 -9.21
C ILE A 161 11.33 27.11 -9.97
N TYR A 162 10.44 26.38 -9.30
CA TYR A 162 9.13 26.07 -9.80
C TYR A 162 8.08 27.03 -9.25
N GLU A 163 7.34 27.67 -10.15
CA GLU A 163 6.13 28.41 -9.83
C GLU A 163 5.03 27.97 -10.79
N ARG A 164 3.90 27.51 -10.23
CA ARG A 164 2.84 26.82 -10.97
C ARG A 164 2.32 27.61 -12.17
N THR A 165 2.09 28.92 -12.03
CA THR A 165 1.48 29.74 -13.09
C THR A 165 2.44 30.11 -14.21
N GLY A 166 3.74 29.99 -13.99
CA GLY A 166 4.77 30.41 -14.94
C GLY A 166 4.95 31.92 -15.05
N ILE A 167 4.38 32.70 -14.12
CA ILE A 167 4.45 34.17 -14.17
C ILE A 167 5.91 34.66 -14.24
N LEU A 168 6.82 34.00 -13.51
CA LEU A 168 8.23 34.40 -13.45
C LEU A 168 8.95 34.31 -14.81
N LYS A 169 8.51 33.44 -15.72
CA LYS A 169 9.08 33.34 -17.08
C LYS A 169 8.85 34.62 -17.90
N GLY A 170 7.73 35.32 -17.65
CA GLY A 170 7.45 36.62 -18.25
C GLY A 170 8.25 37.78 -17.65
N TYR A 171 8.92 37.55 -16.52
CA TYR A 171 9.67 38.55 -15.75
C TYR A 171 11.14 38.13 -15.55
N LEU A 172 11.72 37.41 -16.52
CA LEU A 172 13.11 36.95 -16.48
C LEU A 172 14.11 38.08 -16.21
N GLU A 173 14.04 39.19 -16.95
CA GLU A 173 14.97 40.31 -16.77
C GLU A 173 14.85 40.98 -15.40
N GLU A 174 13.61 41.18 -14.92
CA GLU A 174 13.35 41.78 -13.61
C GLU A 174 13.83 40.87 -12.48
N THR A 175 13.59 39.56 -12.61
CA THR A 175 14.06 38.53 -11.68
C THR A 175 15.58 38.47 -11.66
N HIS A 176 16.23 38.46 -12.83
CA HIS A 176 17.69 38.50 -12.95
C HIS A 176 18.28 39.75 -12.29
N ARG A 177 17.67 40.92 -12.50
CA ARG A 177 18.10 42.18 -11.87
C ARG A 177 17.96 42.13 -10.35
N ALA A 178 16.87 41.57 -9.83
CA ALA A 178 16.65 41.42 -8.39
C ALA A 178 17.66 40.46 -7.75
N VAL A 179 17.91 39.30 -8.39
CA VAL A 179 18.93 38.33 -7.98
C VAL A 179 20.32 38.97 -7.98
N SER A 180 20.70 39.64 -9.08
CA SER A 180 22.00 40.30 -9.21
C SER A 180 22.19 41.38 -8.14
N LYS A 181 21.18 42.22 -7.91
CA LYS A 181 21.21 43.24 -6.86
C LYS A 181 21.36 42.62 -5.46
N LYS A 182 20.70 41.48 -5.22
CA LYS A 182 20.79 40.77 -3.94
C LYS A 182 22.18 40.17 -3.74
N LEU A 183 22.74 39.53 -4.76
CA LEU A 183 24.09 38.96 -4.73
C LEU A 183 25.15 40.04 -4.55
N HIS A 184 25.03 41.18 -5.24
CA HIS A 184 25.90 42.33 -5.01
C HIS A 184 25.84 42.82 -3.55
N GLY A 185 24.66 42.77 -2.93
CA GLY A 185 24.51 43.08 -1.50
C GLY A 185 25.14 42.07 -0.55
N TYR A 186 25.31 40.80 -0.96
CA TYR A 186 25.96 39.74 -0.15
C TYR A 186 27.47 39.70 -0.38
N PHE A 187 27.93 39.74 -1.63
CA PHE A 187 29.31 39.48 -2.02
C PHE A 187 30.08 40.76 -2.44
N GLY A 188 29.43 41.93 -2.40
CA GLY A 188 30.04 43.18 -2.84
C GLY A 188 30.35 43.19 -4.33
N HIS A 189 31.52 43.73 -4.70
CA HIS A 189 31.94 43.89 -6.10
C HIS A 189 32.35 42.57 -6.78
N ASN A 190 32.60 41.50 -6.02
CA ASN A 190 33.06 40.21 -6.52
C ASN A 190 32.00 39.11 -6.32
N PHE A 191 30.81 39.31 -6.90
CA PHE A 191 29.70 38.37 -6.80
C PHE A 191 29.72 37.33 -7.94
N PRO A 192 29.23 36.09 -7.72
CA PRO A 192 29.29 35.05 -8.72
C PRO A 192 28.45 35.42 -9.95
N PRO A 193 28.92 35.11 -11.17
CA PRO A 193 28.12 35.33 -12.37
C PRO A 193 26.85 34.48 -12.31
N VAL A 194 25.72 35.09 -12.68
CA VAL A 194 24.41 34.44 -12.70
C VAL A 194 23.91 34.32 -14.12
N THR A 195 23.42 33.13 -14.45
CA THR A 195 22.65 32.88 -15.67
C THR A 195 21.23 32.48 -15.27
N LEU A 196 20.24 33.19 -15.78
CA LEU A 196 18.82 32.87 -15.58
C LEU A 196 18.21 32.35 -16.87
N THR A 197 17.67 31.13 -16.85
CA THR A 197 17.08 30.46 -18.02
C THR A 197 15.65 30.01 -17.73
N ALA A 198 14.87 29.82 -18.80
CA ALA A 198 13.58 29.15 -18.76
C ALA A 198 13.40 28.36 -20.06
N PRO A 199 12.71 27.21 -20.06
CA PRO A 199 12.41 26.48 -21.28
C PRO A 199 11.75 27.39 -22.32
N HIS A 200 12.19 27.28 -23.58
CA HIS A 200 11.69 28.04 -24.73
C HIS A 200 11.86 29.58 -24.64
N SER A 201 12.70 30.08 -23.73
CA SER A 201 13.04 31.51 -23.60
C SER A 201 14.54 31.72 -23.73
N PRO A 202 15.00 32.84 -24.33
CA PRO A 202 16.43 33.14 -24.42
C PRO A 202 17.02 33.34 -23.00
N PRO A 203 18.26 32.85 -22.75
CA PRO A 203 18.91 33.02 -21.46
C PRO A 203 19.24 34.50 -21.18
N VAL A 204 19.16 34.90 -19.92
CA VAL A 204 19.62 36.21 -19.44
C VAL A 204 20.89 36.00 -18.62
N GLU A 205 21.98 36.59 -19.09
CA GLU A 205 23.31 36.47 -18.47
C GLU A 205 23.78 37.80 -17.88
N SER A 206 24.52 37.73 -16.78
CA SER A 206 25.25 38.86 -16.24
C SER A 206 26.45 39.20 -17.12
N THR A 207 26.55 40.44 -17.64
CA THR A 207 27.76 40.93 -18.30
C THR A 207 28.87 41.11 -17.26
N PHE A 208 29.79 40.15 -17.15
CA PHE A 208 30.99 40.27 -16.33
C PHE A 208 32.00 41.19 -17.04
N VAL A 209 32.42 42.28 -16.38
CA VAL A 209 33.59 43.07 -16.77
C VAL A 209 34.56 43.00 -15.60
N PRO A 210 35.66 42.22 -15.68
CA PRO A 210 36.65 42.24 -14.63
C PRO A 210 37.34 43.61 -14.63
N TYR A 211 37.25 44.33 -13.51
CA TYR A 211 38.00 45.56 -13.30
C TYR A 211 39.48 45.18 -13.14
N ARG A 212 40.31 45.46 -14.15
CA ARG A 212 41.76 45.46 -14.03
C ARG A 212 42.15 46.79 -13.39
N ASP A 213 42.65 46.76 -12.16
CA ASP A 213 43.30 47.92 -11.56
C ASP A 213 44.51 48.34 -12.42
N GLU A 214 44.54 49.59 -12.85
CA GLU A 214 45.78 50.25 -13.29
C GLU A 214 46.66 50.56 -12.06
N PRO A 215 48.00 50.52 -12.19
CA PRO A 215 48.90 50.69 -11.06
C PRO A 215 49.11 52.18 -10.77
N GLU A 216 48.46 52.70 -9.72
CA GLU A 216 48.92 53.96 -9.12
C GLU A 216 50.01 53.70 -8.08
N SER A 217 51.16 54.29 -8.34
CA SER A 217 52.34 54.33 -7.48
C SER A 217 52.12 55.20 -6.25
N ASN A 218 52.34 54.65 -5.04
CA ASN A 218 53.28 55.20 -4.05
C ASN A 218 53.30 54.41 -2.73
N ASN A 219 54.50 53.93 -2.40
CA ASN A 219 55.15 53.76 -1.09
C ASN A 219 54.30 53.88 0.19
N LEU A 220 54.38 52.88 1.07
CA LEU A 220 55.26 52.87 2.26
C LEU A 220 55.15 51.53 3.00
N GLU A 221 56.14 51.28 3.85
CA GLU A 221 56.61 50.01 4.41
C GLU A 221 55.73 49.37 5.49
N ASP A 222 56.03 48.09 5.72
CA ASP A 222 55.99 47.32 6.97
C ASP A 222 54.92 46.23 7.21
N ASP A 223 55.51 45.07 7.51
CA ASP A 223 55.16 43.95 8.39
C ASP A 223 54.27 42.77 7.93
N ASP A 224 54.84 41.60 8.27
CA ASP A 224 54.41 40.22 8.09
C ASP A 224 53.00 39.91 8.59
N ASP A 225 52.24 39.08 7.85
CA ASP A 225 51.60 37.88 8.42
C ASP A 225 50.97 36.96 7.33
N ASP A 226 51.05 35.67 7.64
CA ASP A 226 50.70 34.46 6.89
C ASP A 226 49.25 34.34 6.35
N ASP A 227 49.13 33.52 5.28
CA ASP A 227 48.02 32.64 4.89
C ASP A 227 46.58 33.20 4.89
N HIS A 228 46.17 33.83 3.78
CA HIS A 228 44.76 33.91 3.35
C HIS A 228 44.63 33.80 1.82
N ASP A 229 44.92 32.62 1.26
CA ASP A 229 44.71 32.33 -0.17
C ASP A 229 43.42 31.52 -0.48
N ASP A 230 42.63 31.09 0.51
CA ASP A 230 41.43 30.27 0.27
C ASP A 230 40.13 31.05 -0.05
N ASP A 231 40.08 32.37 0.15
CA ASP A 231 38.82 33.14 0.01
C ASP A 231 38.56 33.67 -1.42
N LYS A 232 39.52 33.52 -2.35
CA LYS A 232 39.38 33.95 -3.76
C LYS A 232 38.71 32.92 -4.68
N ASP A 233 38.65 31.65 -4.30
CA ASP A 233 38.27 30.56 -5.22
C ASP A 233 36.76 30.24 -5.29
N LEU A 234 35.92 30.80 -4.42
CA LEU A 234 34.46 30.54 -4.41
C LEU A 234 33.60 31.71 -4.94
N ALA A 235 34.17 32.91 -5.08
CA ALA A 235 33.50 34.03 -5.76
C ALA A 235 33.36 33.81 -7.28
N THR A 236 33.92 32.72 -7.80
CA THR A 236 34.02 32.40 -9.23
C THR A 236 33.09 31.27 -9.68
N VAL A 237 32.39 30.56 -8.77
CA VAL A 237 31.48 29.48 -9.16
C VAL A 237 30.18 30.08 -9.74
N PRO A 238 29.90 29.91 -11.03
CA PRO A 238 28.69 30.47 -11.65
C PRO A 238 27.43 29.83 -11.06
N LEU A 239 26.41 30.66 -10.79
CA LEU A 239 25.09 30.18 -10.37
C LEU A 239 24.15 30.13 -11.58
N SER A 240 23.72 28.93 -11.96
CA SER A 240 22.68 28.73 -12.97
C SER A 240 21.31 28.62 -12.30
N ILE A 241 20.39 29.50 -12.68
CA ILE A 241 19.02 29.52 -12.18
C ILE A 241 18.08 29.16 -13.33
N LEU A 242 17.28 28.11 -13.16
CA LEU A 242 16.29 27.66 -14.14
C LEU A 242 14.87 27.90 -13.59
N LEU A 243 14.03 28.59 -14.36
CA LEU A 243 12.63 28.83 -14.01
C LEU A 243 11.71 27.88 -14.78
N ILE A 244 10.91 27.11 -14.04
CA ILE A 244 9.94 26.18 -14.61
C ILE A 244 8.52 26.40 -14.05
N SER A 245 7.52 25.90 -14.77
CA SER A 245 6.10 25.99 -14.44
C SER A 245 5.36 24.66 -14.68
N ALA A 246 4.05 24.63 -14.41
CA ALA A 246 3.25 23.44 -14.64
C ALA A 246 3.22 22.99 -16.12
N GLU A 247 3.40 23.92 -17.06
CA GLU A 247 3.46 23.64 -18.50
C GLU A 247 4.71 22.84 -18.87
N ASP A 248 5.86 23.11 -18.23
CA ASP A 248 7.10 22.34 -18.47
C ASP A 248 7.05 20.91 -17.91
N GLY A 249 6.01 20.61 -17.15
CA GLY A 249 5.67 19.26 -16.76
C GLY A 249 4.85 18.60 -17.87
N ARG A 250 3.58 18.37 -17.56
CA ARG A 250 2.72 17.44 -18.31
C ARG A 250 2.65 17.76 -19.81
N ASP A 251 2.70 19.03 -20.18
CA ASP A 251 2.56 19.43 -21.57
C ASP A 251 3.84 19.11 -22.35
N SER A 252 5.03 19.31 -21.78
CA SER A 252 6.31 18.87 -22.38
C SER A 252 6.35 17.36 -22.64
N MET A 253 5.83 16.56 -21.71
CA MET A 253 5.69 15.10 -21.91
C MET A 253 4.77 14.76 -23.09
N VAL A 254 3.64 15.47 -23.20
CA VAL A 254 2.69 15.31 -24.29
C VAL A 254 3.32 15.71 -25.62
N ASP A 255 4.09 16.80 -25.65
CA ASP A 255 4.72 17.31 -26.87
C ASP A 255 5.90 16.43 -27.32
N LEU A 256 6.69 15.89 -26.39
CA LEU A 256 7.68 14.86 -26.70
C LEU A 256 7.00 13.61 -27.26
N THR A 257 5.91 13.15 -26.64
CA THR A 257 5.15 11.99 -27.12
C THR A 257 4.62 12.21 -28.55
N LYS A 258 4.08 13.40 -28.85
CA LYS A 258 3.65 13.75 -30.21
C LYS A 258 4.81 13.73 -31.18
N THR A 259 5.95 14.30 -30.80
CA THR A 259 7.15 14.40 -31.64
C THR A 259 7.71 13.02 -31.97
N LEU A 260 7.89 12.15 -30.96
CA LEU A 260 8.35 10.78 -31.15
C LEU A 260 7.36 9.96 -31.99
N ALA A 261 6.05 10.13 -31.77
CA ALA A 261 5.03 9.47 -32.57
C ALA A 261 5.03 9.94 -34.03
N GLU A 262 5.17 11.24 -34.30
CA GLU A 262 5.29 11.78 -35.66
C GLU A 262 6.57 11.29 -36.36
N MET A 263 7.69 11.24 -35.64
CA MET A 263 8.95 10.73 -36.17
C MET A 263 8.84 9.24 -36.53
N ALA A 264 8.21 8.43 -35.67
CA ALA A 264 7.95 7.02 -35.94
C ALA A 264 7.01 6.83 -37.15
N GLN A 265 5.90 7.59 -37.22
CA GLN A 265 4.97 7.54 -38.35
C GLN A 265 5.61 7.94 -39.69
N ARG A 266 6.63 8.81 -39.66
CA ARG A 266 7.40 9.23 -40.84
C ARG A 266 8.60 8.32 -41.12
N ASN A 267 8.72 7.19 -40.42
CA ASN A 267 9.85 6.24 -40.50
C ASN A 267 11.22 6.92 -40.29
N LYS A 268 11.28 7.96 -39.45
CA LYS A 268 12.54 8.63 -39.05
C LYS A 268 13.17 8.04 -37.79
N LEU A 269 12.40 7.26 -37.04
CA LEU A 269 12.78 6.61 -35.78
C LEU A 269 12.05 5.26 -35.72
N ASP A 270 12.73 4.18 -35.37
CA ASP A 270 12.05 2.91 -35.12
C ASP A 270 11.33 2.97 -33.76
N THR A 271 10.17 2.33 -33.66
CA THR A 271 9.46 2.16 -32.38
C THR A 271 10.29 1.44 -31.32
N ALA A 272 11.24 0.58 -31.74
CA ALA A 272 12.15 -0.11 -30.82
C ALA A 272 13.21 0.84 -30.19
N ASP A 273 13.50 1.97 -30.85
CA ASP A 273 14.47 2.96 -30.37
C ASP A 273 13.87 3.92 -29.32
N ILE A 274 12.54 3.89 -29.13
CA ILE A 274 11.84 4.68 -28.11
C ILE A 274 11.96 3.98 -26.76
N THR A 275 13.12 4.14 -26.12
CA THR A 275 13.39 3.58 -24.77
C THR A 275 13.12 4.60 -23.67
N THR A 276 13.09 4.13 -22.41
CA THR A 276 13.00 5.00 -21.23
C THR A 276 14.18 5.96 -21.16
N GLU A 277 15.37 5.51 -21.54
CA GLU A 277 16.60 6.31 -21.53
C GLU A 277 16.53 7.46 -22.55
N LEU A 278 15.96 7.22 -23.73
CA LEU A 278 15.74 8.27 -24.72
C LEU A 278 14.76 9.33 -24.19
N VAL A 279 13.64 8.89 -23.63
CA VAL A 279 12.63 9.81 -23.06
C VAL A 279 13.22 10.61 -21.91
N ASP A 280 13.99 9.98 -21.03
CA ASP A 280 14.65 10.64 -19.90
C ASP A 280 15.71 11.64 -20.38
N ALA A 281 16.51 11.30 -21.39
CA ALA A 281 17.51 12.21 -21.97
C ALA A 281 16.86 13.44 -22.62
N GLU A 282 15.84 13.24 -23.45
CA GLU A 282 15.12 14.31 -24.14
C GLU A 282 14.39 15.25 -23.16
N LEU A 283 13.74 14.69 -22.12
CA LEU A 283 13.09 15.52 -21.09
C LEU A 283 14.11 16.25 -20.21
N SER A 284 15.26 15.63 -19.91
CA SER A 284 16.32 16.26 -19.13
C SER A 284 16.97 17.43 -19.88
N GLU A 285 17.18 17.28 -21.18
CA GLU A 285 17.76 18.33 -22.04
C GLU A 285 16.75 19.45 -22.33
N SER A 286 15.48 19.11 -22.58
CA SER A 286 14.45 20.10 -22.95
C SER A 286 13.86 20.87 -21.76
N VAL A 287 13.81 20.25 -20.58
CA VAL A 287 13.18 20.83 -19.38
C VAL A 287 14.20 21.02 -18.25
N MET A 288 14.60 19.95 -17.57
CA MET A 288 15.57 20.00 -16.47
C MET A 288 16.12 18.62 -16.13
N SER A 289 17.36 18.55 -15.63
CA SER A 289 17.85 17.36 -14.95
C SER A 289 17.13 17.12 -13.60
N GLU A 290 17.16 15.88 -13.13
CA GLU A 290 16.68 15.51 -11.80
C GLU A 290 17.48 16.24 -10.69
N PRO A 291 16.82 16.99 -9.77
CA PRO A 291 17.50 17.67 -8.68
C PRO A 291 17.86 16.71 -7.54
N ASP A 292 18.94 17.01 -6.83
CA ASP A 292 19.36 16.24 -5.65
C ASP A 292 18.43 16.47 -4.45
N LEU A 293 17.94 17.70 -4.30
CA LEU A 293 17.12 18.16 -3.18
C LEU A 293 15.97 19.05 -3.66
N LEU A 294 14.74 18.74 -3.26
CA LEU A 294 13.56 19.58 -3.46
C LEU A 294 13.09 20.15 -2.11
N VAL A 295 13.07 21.48 -1.99
CA VAL A 295 12.65 22.18 -0.76
C VAL A 295 11.25 22.76 -0.93
N LEU A 296 10.37 22.38 -0.01
CA LEU A 296 9.01 22.89 0.09
C LEU A 296 8.90 23.83 1.30
N PHE A 297 8.63 25.10 1.06
CA PHE A 297 8.43 26.09 2.11
C PHE A 297 6.99 26.10 2.68
N GLY A 298 6.16 25.11 2.32
CA GLY A 298 4.82 24.93 2.88
C GLY A 298 4.77 24.04 4.13
N PRO A 299 3.66 24.07 4.90
CA PRO A 299 3.49 23.25 6.10
C PRO A 299 3.22 21.77 5.78
N HIS A 300 2.87 21.48 4.52
CA HIS A 300 2.53 20.16 4.01
C HIS A 300 3.28 19.89 2.70
N VAL A 301 3.48 18.62 2.38
CA VAL A 301 4.04 18.21 1.09
C VAL A 301 2.98 18.40 0.02
N GLU A 302 3.09 19.49 -0.74
CA GLU A 302 2.26 19.77 -1.90
C GLU A 302 3.16 20.11 -3.09
N LEU A 303 3.11 19.28 -4.12
CA LEU A 303 3.94 19.45 -5.31
C LEU A 303 3.32 20.38 -6.34
N ALA A 304 2.03 20.77 -6.20
CA ALA A 304 1.35 21.75 -7.05
C ALA A 304 1.42 21.51 -8.58
N GLY A 305 1.71 20.28 -9.03
CA GLY A 305 1.93 19.95 -10.45
C GLY A 305 3.39 20.00 -10.89
N TYR A 306 4.34 20.05 -9.96
CA TYR A 306 5.77 19.89 -10.21
C TYR A 306 6.03 18.62 -11.03
N PRO A 307 6.91 18.66 -12.05
CA PRO A 307 7.15 17.54 -12.95
C PRO A 307 7.52 16.24 -12.21
N PRO A 308 6.70 15.17 -12.25
CA PRO A 308 6.89 13.99 -11.41
C PRO A 308 7.99 13.02 -11.85
N TRP A 309 8.44 13.04 -13.11
CA TRP A 309 9.53 12.17 -13.59
C TRP A 309 10.92 12.68 -13.19
N HIS A 310 11.02 13.95 -12.78
CA HIS A 310 12.27 14.53 -12.28
C HIS A 310 12.46 14.37 -10.76
N ILE A 311 11.76 13.46 -10.06
CA ILE A 311 11.90 13.27 -8.59
C ILE A 311 12.03 11.82 -8.14
N ARG A 312 12.64 10.96 -8.96
CA ARG A 312 12.86 9.53 -8.69
C ARG A 312 13.79 9.28 -7.50
N LEU A 313 14.87 10.05 -7.39
CA LEU A 313 15.93 9.97 -6.39
C LEU A 313 16.09 11.28 -5.60
N THR A 314 15.33 12.32 -5.95
CA THR A 314 15.33 13.61 -5.25
C THR A 314 14.88 13.48 -3.80
N GLU A 315 15.70 13.98 -2.88
CA GLU A 315 15.28 14.11 -1.48
C GLU A 315 14.27 15.25 -1.35
N ILE A 316 13.09 14.98 -0.79
CA ILE A 316 12.06 16.02 -0.58
C ILE A 316 12.08 16.45 0.90
N SER A 317 12.30 17.74 1.13
CA SER A 317 12.33 18.32 2.46
C SER A 317 11.29 19.40 2.64
N HIS A 318 10.57 19.35 3.76
CA HIS A 318 9.65 20.38 4.20
C HIS A 318 9.67 20.48 5.73
N VAL A 319 9.30 21.64 6.26
CA VAL A 319 9.19 21.87 7.71
C VAL A 319 7.72 22.03 8.07
N GLN A 320 7.24 21.19 8.98
CA GLN A 320 5.86 21.29 9.49
C GLN A 320 5.64 22.66 10.15
N ASP A 321 4.45 23.22 9.98
CA ASP A 321 4.04 24.54 10.50
C ASP A 321 4.82 25.74 9.91
N ASN A 322 5.59 25.56 8.83
CA ASN A 322 6.20 26.67 8.10
C ASN A 322 5.21 27.30 7.11
N HIS A 323 5.16 28.63 7.03
CA HIS A 323 4.20 29.38 6.21
C HIS A 323 4.85 30.38 5.24
N GLY A 324 6.18 30.35 5.07
CA GLY A 324 6.88 31.27 4.17
C GLY A 324 8.32 30.89 3.90
N VAL A 325 8.95 31.56 2.93
CA VAL A 325 10.34 31.31 2.55
C VAL A 325 11.28 31.86 3.62
N GLY A 326 12.19 31.03 4.11
CA GLY A 326 13.11 31.43 5.17
C GLY A 326 14.38 30.58 5.24
N TYR A 327 15.50 31.22 5.56
CA TYR A 327 16.83 30.59 5.60
C TYR A 327 16.89 29.38 6.53
N ARG A 328 16.16 29.40 7.66
CA ARG A 328 16.13 28.27 8.60
C ARG A 328 15.60 26.99 7.95
N VAL A 329 14.57 27.10 7.12
CA VAL A 329 13.97 25.96 6.40
C VAL A 329 14.94 25.45 5.33
N PHE A 330 15.56 26.38 4.60
CA PHE A 330 16.61 26.08 3.64
C PHE A 330 17.77 25.31 4.29
N TYR A 331 18.32 25.82 5.40
CA TYR A 331 19.41 25.17 6.13
C TYR A 331 19.02 23.79 6.70
N LEU A 332 17.83 23.66 7.28
CA LEU A 332 17.34 22.36 7.77
C LEU A 332 17.19 21.34 6.63
N ALA A 333 16.80 21.78 5.44
CA ALA A 333 16.74 20.91 4.27
C ALA A 333 18.15 20.43 3.86
N LEU A 334 19.16 21.32 3.87
CA LEU A 334 20.55 20.92 3.64
C LEU A 334 21.07 19.95 4.70
N GLN A 335 20.76 20.17 5.98
CA GLN A 335 21.11 19.24 7.05
C GLN A 335 20.48 17.86 6.85
N LYS A 336 19.20 17.82 6.46
CA LYS A 336 18.49 16.56 6.16
C LYS A 336 19.13 15.84 4.98
N PHE A 337 19.42 16.56 3.90
CA PHE A 337 20.08 16.02 2.72
C PHE A 337 21.48 15.46 3.03
N ALA A 338 22.26 16.18 3.84
CA ALA A 338 23.60 15.78 4.26
C ALA A 338 23.60 14.48 5.08
N GLY A 339 22.52 14.20 5.83
CA GLY A 339 22.33 12.97 6.59
C GLY A 339 21.55 11.86 5.86
N ALA A 340 21.00 12.12 4.67
CA ALA A 340 20.18 11.16 3.95
C ALA A 340 21.04 10.03 3.35
N GLN A 341 20.59 8.78 3.49
CA GLN A 341 21.18 7.63 2.82
C GLN A 341 20.48 7.39 1.48
N MET A 342 21.15 7.69 0.37
CA MET A 342 20.64 7.34 -0.96
C MET A 342 20.82 5.84 -1.19
N ARG A 343 19.76 5.07 -0.95
CA ARG A 343 19.75 3.63 -1.23
C ARG A 343 19.37 3.43 -2.68
N MET A 344 20.36 3.50 -3.55
CA MET A 344 20.17 3.12 -4.95
C MET A 344 19.73 1.66 -4.96
N GLY A 345 18.49 1.41 -5.39
CA GLY A 345 18.13 0.09 -5.91
C GLY A 345 19.18 -0.28 -6.95
N ASN A 346 19.60 -1.55 -6.95
CA ASN A 346 20.83 -2.01 -7.59
C ASN A 346 20.68 -2.03 -9.13
N VAL A 347 20.47 -0.88 -9.77
CA VAL A 347 20.52 -0.67 -11.22
C VAL A 347 21.99 -0.45 -11.57
N ARG A 348 22.59 -1.42 -12.25
CA ARG A 348 23.90 -1.24 -12.88
C ARG A 348 23.70 -0.37 -14.12
N SER A 349 23.91 0.94 -14.03
CA SER A 349 24.33 1.69 -15.21
C SER A 349 25.79 1.38 -15.45
N SER A 350 26.06 0.46 -16.36
CA SER A 350 27.36 0.42 -17.03
C SER A 350 27.56 1.76 -17.74
N ASP A 351 28.74 2.34 -17.55
CA ASP A 351 29.30 3.49 -18.28
C ASP A 351 29.05 4.88 -17.67
N ALA A 352 29.78 5.18 -16.59
CA ALA A 352 30.29 6.52 -16.31
C ALA A 352 31.67 6.40 -15.62
N PRO A 353 32.76 6.96 -16.19
CA PRO A 353 34.07 6.93 -15.55
C PRO A 353 34.21 8.04 -14.51
N GLY A 354 34.58 7.65 -13.29
CA GLY A 354 35.13 8.56 -12.27
C GLY A 354 34.10 9.18 -11.34
N CYS A 355 33.98 8.62 -10.13
CA CYS A 355 33.77 9.33 -8.87
C CYS A 355 33.83 8.28 -7.75
N ASP A 356 35.05 8.01 -7.28
CA ASP A 356 35.27 7.29 -6.03
C ASP A 356 34.78 8.16 -4.87
N ALA A 357 33.73 7.71 -4.19
CA ALA A 357 33.31 8.25 -2.90
C ALA A 357 33.78 7.28 -1.81
N GLU A 358 34.75 7.72 -1.01
CA GLU A 358 35.35 6.96 0.07
C GLU A 358 34.37 6.65 1.22
N GLY A 359 34.45 5.43 1.76
CA GLY A 359 34.58 5.29 3.22
C GLY A 359 33.47 4.65 4.06
N GLU A 360 32.36 4.15 3.50
CA GLU A 360 31.48 3.20 4.21
C GLU A 360 31.46 1.86 3.48
N THR A 361 31.88 0.80 4.17
CA THR A 361 32.14 -0.59 3.71
C THR A 361 31.13 -1.14 2.69
N GLN A 362 31.40 -0.89 1.41
CA GLN A 362 30.76 -1.55 0.25
C GLN A 362 31.00 -3.09 0.26
N THR A 363 32.01 -3.54 1.00
CA THR A 363 32.39 -4.95 1.16
C THR A 363 31.43 -5.75 2.06
N ASP A 364 30.84 -5.14 3.08
CA ASP A 364 29.99 -5.87 4.05
C ASP A 364 28.61 -6.24 3.47
N THR A 365 28.03 -5.39 2.60
CA THR A 365 26.71 -5.64 2.02
C THR A 365 26.71 -6.56 0.80
N THR A 366 27.88 -6.77 0.17
CA THR A 366 28.05 -7.69 -0.97
C THR A 366 28.45 -9.10 -0.53
N MET A 367 29.18 -9.19 0.59
CA MET A 367 29.63 -10.46 1.18
C MET A 367 28.48 -11.41 1.50
N PHE A 368 27.35 -10.91 2.00
CA PHE A 368 26.18 -11.70 2.37
C PHE A 368 25.06 -11.74 1.31
N ARG A 369 25.36 -11.42 0.03
CA ARG A 369 24.42 -11.62 -1.09
C ARG A 369 24.54 -13.03 -1.69
N PRO A 370 23.44 -13.62 -2.19
CA PRO A 370 23.47 -14.92 -2.84
C PRO A 370 24.34 -14.89 -4.10
N PRO A 371 24.95 -16.02 -4.51
CA PRO A 371 25.66 -16.11 -5.78
C PRO A 371 24.75 -15.75 -6.94
N ILE A 372 25.27 -15.09 -7.98
CA ILE A 372 24.52 -14.86 -9.22
C ILE A 372 24.56 -16.16 -10.02
N VAL A 373 23.39 -16.79 -10.19
CA VAL A 373 23.22 -18.08 -10.86
C VAL A 373 22.34 -17.85 -12.08
N ARG A 374 22.90 -17.23 -13.12
CA ARG A 374 22.22 -17.04 -14.41
C ARG A 374 22.21 -18.35 -15.18
N THR A 375 21.42 -19.32 -14.71
CA THR A 375 21.25 -20.60 -15.41
C THR A 375 20.33 -20.41 -16.62
N GLY A 376 20.88 -20.56 -17.83
CA GLY A 376 20.10 -20.77 -19.06
C GLY A 376 19.45 -22.16 -19.14
N THR A 377 19.40 -22.91 -18.03
CA THR A 377 18.85 -24.26 -17.93
C THR A 377 17.54 -24.24 -17.14
N ALA A 378 16.55 -25.00 -17.61
CA ALA A 378 15.21 -25.06 -17.03
C ALA A 378 15.12 -25.68 -15.61
N ALA A 379 16.21 -26.24 -15.06
CA ALA A 379 16.21 -26.97 -13.79
C ALA A 379 16.99 -26.24 -12.68
N LEU A 380 16.45 -26.24 -11.46
CA LEU A 380 17.06 -25.62 -10.27
C LEU A 380 18.24 -26.44 -9.75
N ASN A 381 19.46 -25.87 -9.81
CA ASN A 381 20.63 -26.47 -9.17
C ASN A 381 20.94 -25.77 -7.83
N ARG A 382 20.52 -26.40 -6.73
CA ARG A 382 20.68 -25.89 -5.34
C ARG A 382 22.16 -25.74 -4.93
N ALA A 383 23.07 -26.53 -5.49
CA ALA A 383 24.49 -26.47 -5.15
C ALA A 383 25.14 -25.14 -5.59
N LEU A 384 24.58 -24.48 -6.62
CA LEU A 384 25.10 -23.19 -7.11
C LEU A 384 24.85 -22.02 -6.14
N PHE A 385 24.06 -22.25 -5.08
CA PHE A 385 23.78 -21.26 -4.04
C PHE A 385 24.74 -21.35 -2.85
N ALA A 386 25.67 -22.30 -2.87
CA ALA A 386 26.69 -22.41 -1.85
C ALA A 386 27.69 -21.25 -1.96
N LYS A 387 27.86 -20.50 -0.86
CA LYS A 387 28.83 -19.41 -0.72
C LYS A 387 29.66 -19.63 0.54
N LYS A 388 30.98 -19.62 0.40
CA LYS A 388 31.93 -19.66 1.51
C LYS A 388 32.40 -18.24 1.79
N ILE A 389 32.40 -17.87 3.07
CA ILE A 389 32.80 -16.55 3.54
C ILE A 389 33.88 -16.74 4.60
N ASP A 390 35.07 -16.21 4.33
CA ASP A 390 36.17 -16.22 5.28
C ASP A 390 35.95 -15.13 6.34
N LEU A 391 35.86 -15.56 7.60
CA LEU A 391 35.64 -14.70 8.77
C LEU A 391 36.66 -15.01 9.87
N ALA A 392 36.68 -14.16 10.89
CA ALA A 392 37.26 -14.50 12.19
C ALA A 392 36.18 -14.98 13.17
N ALA A 393 36.56 -15.84 14.11
CA ALA A 393 35.74 -16.18 15.25
C ALA A 393 36.55 -16.09 16.54
N ALA A 394 35.92 -15.61 17.62
CA ALA A 394 36.47 -15.67 18.96
C ALA A 394 36.11 -17.03 19.58
N ALA A 395 37.06 -17.97 19.58
CA ALA A 395 36.95 -19.23 20.30
C ALA A 395 36.97 -18.95 21.81
N VAL A 396 35.92 -19.41 22.50
CA VAL A 396 35.76 -19.21 23.95
C VAL A 396 36.31 -20.43 24.67
N ARG A 397 37.29 -20.23 25.57
CA ARG A 397 37.98 -21.33 26.25
C ARG A 397 37.09 -22.11 27.22
N ASP A 398 36.26 -21.41 27.99
CA ASP A 398 35.29 -21.98 28.94
C ASP A 398 33.85 -21.67 28.48
N PRO A 399 32.98 -22.70 28.29
CA PRO A 399 31.58 -22.51 27.95
C PRO A 399 30.80 -21.55 28.85
N ARG A 400 31.18 -21.40 30.14
CA ARG A 400 30.55 -20.48 31.10
C ARG A 400 30.73 -19.01 30.71
N LEU A 401 31.78 -18.69 29.95
CA LEU A 401 32.11 -17.32 29.53
C LEU A 401 31.37 -16.89 28.26
N ILE A 402 30.70 -17.81 27.55
CA ILE A 402 30.01 -17.52 26.29
C ILE A 402 28.94 -16.43 26.47
N ALA A 403 28.16 -16.50 27.54
CA ALA A 403 27.09 -15.51 27.79
C ALA A 403 27.63 -14.11 28.07
N LYS A 404 28.78 -14.03 28.77
CA LYS A 404 29.51 -12.79 29.04
C LYS A 404 29.98 -12.19 27.72
N TYR A 405 30.83 -12.91 26.97
CA TYR A 405 31.41 -12.39 25.74
C TYR A 405 30.39 -12.14 24.63
N ARG A 406 29.34 -12.95 24.52
CA ARG A 406 28.23 -12.65 23.59
C ARG A 406 27.66 -11.26 23.85
N LYS A 407 27.32 -10.94 25.12
CA LYS A 407 26.75 -9.63 25.47
C LYS A 407 27.75 -8.51 25.21
N THR A 408 29.00 -8.69 25.63
CA THR A 408 30.02 -7.65 25.51
C THR A 408 30.39 -7.35 24.05
N LEU A 409 30.62 -8.38 23.23
CA LEU A 409 30.93 -8.22 21.81
C LEU A 409 29.71 -7.75 21.01
N GLN A 410 28.51 -8.12 21.44
CA GLN A 410 27.29 -7.56 20.86
C GLN A 410 27.19 -6.06 21.17
N SER A 411 27.47 -5.62 22.40
CA SER A 411 27.42 -4.18 22.74
C SER A 411 28.49 -3.35 22.04
N SER A 412 29.69 -3.91 21.80
CA SER A 412 30.76 -3.21 21.09
C SER A 412 30.64 -3.23 19.57
N GLY A 413 29.71 -4.02 19.02
CA GLY A 413 29.55 -4.15 17.56
C GLY A 413 30.54 -5.11 16.90
N GLU A 414 31.38 -5.79 17.68
CA GLU A 414 32.40 -6.73 17.20
C GLU A 414 31.84 -8.11 16.85
N LEU A 415 30.64 -8.45 17.35
CA LEU A 415 29.93 -9.68 17.02
C LEU A 415 29.29 -9.58 15.62
N LEU A 416 29.35 -10.65 14.83
CA LEU A 416 28.69 -10.72 13.52
C LEU A 416 27.17 -10.48 13.67
N ARG A 417 26.64 -9.51 12.91
CA ARG A 417 25.21 -9.15 12.89
C ARG A 417 24.64 -9.37 11.50
N VAL A 418 24.16 -10.58 11.24
CA VAL A 418 23.52 -10.97 9.98
C VAL A 418 22.23 -11.70 10.28
N ASP A 419 21.18 -11.41 9.50
CA ASP A 419 19.88 -12.05 9.66
C ASP A 419 19.97 -13.56 9.46
N ARG A 420 19.18 -14.32 10.24
CA ARG A 420 19.07 -15.80 10.18
C ARG A 420 20.36 -16.58 10.49
N ILE A 421 21.48 -15.91 10.81
CA ILE A 421 22.72 -16.55 11.24
C ILE A 421 22.88 -16.40 12.75
N SER A 422 22.97 -17.53 13.47
CA SER A 422 23.42 -17.49 14.86
C SER A 422 24.92 -17.16 14.89
N PRO A 423 25.33 -16.08 15.59
CA PRO A 423 26.74 -15.75 15.74
C PRO A 423 27.47 -16.70 16.71
N ILE A 424 26.74 -17.55 17.44
CA ILE A 424 27.32 -18.59 18.28
C ILE A 424 27.35 -19.88 17.47
N ARG A 425 28.55 -20.43 17.27
CA ARG A 425 28.77 -21.68 16.53
C ARG A 425 29.62 -22.67 17.33
N PRO A 426 29.52 -23.98 17.06
CA PRO A 426 30.50 -24.94 17.57
C PRO A 426 31.91 -24.54 17.14
N HIS A 427 32.91 -24.92 17.92
CA HIS A 427 34.31 -24.73 17.52
C HIS A 427 34.59 -25.47 16.18
N PRO A 428 35.37 -24.90 15.24
CA PRO A 428 35.62 -25.56 13.95
C PRO A 428 36.43 -26.87 14.06
N ASP A 429 37.24 -27.01 15.12
CA ASP A 429 37.82 -28.30 15.51
C ASP A 429 36.77 -29.21 16.17
N HIS A 430 36.46 -30.33 15.51
CA HIS A 430 35.49 -31.33 15.96
C HIS A 430 35.78 -31.88 17.36
N ALA A 431 37.05 -32.13 17.70
CA ALA A 431 37.41 -32.68 19.01
C ALA A 431 37.10 -31.69 20.16
N LEU A 432 37.22 -30.39 19.89
CA LEU A 432 36.88 -29.32 20.82
C LEU A 432 35.37 -29.03 20.84
N ALA A 433 34.69 -29.15 19.70
CA ALA A 433 33.24 -29.01 19.60
C ALA A 433 32.51 -30.09 20.41
N ASP A 434 32.97 -31.34 20.35
CA ASP A 434 32.41 -32.47 21.11
C ASP A 434 32.56 -32.28 22.64
N GLN A 435 33.58 -31.53 23.07
CA GLN A 435 33.76 -31.09 24.46
C GLN A 435 32.85 -29.90 24.83
N GLY A 436 31.98 -29.45 23.92
CA GLY A 436 31.06 -28.34 24.12
C GLY A 436 31.66 -26.95 23.93
N ARG A 437 32.89 -26.84 23.39
CA ARG A 437 33.49 -25.52 23.09
C ARG A 437 32.78 -24.85 21.92
N LYS A 438 32.66 -23.53 22.00
CA LYS A 438 31.99 -22.70 20.99
C LYS A 438 32.86 -21.52 20.62
N CYS A 439 32.58 -20.97 19.45
CA CYS A 439 33.14 -19.71 18.99
C CYS A 439 32.02 -18.70 18.73
N LEU A 440 32.39 -17.42 18.82
CA LEU A 440 31.55 -16.28 18.49
C LEU A 440 32.05 -15.70 17.16
N LEU A 441 31.22 -15.75 16.12
CA LEU A 441 31.54 -15.18 14.81
C LEU A 441 31.70 -13.67 14.96
N LEU A 442 32.80 -13.13 14.43
CA LEU A 442 33.15 -11.73 14.54
C LEU A 442 32.76 -10.97 13.27
N ASN A 443 32.66 -9.65 13.39
CA ASN A 443 32.45 -8.75 12.26
C ASN A 443 33.58 -8.94 11.20
N PRO A 444 33.29 -8.91 9.88
CA PRO A 444 34.31 -9.07 8.83
C PRO A 444 35.50 -8.10 8.88
N SER A 445 35.36 -6.96 9.56
CA SER A 445 36.47 -6.04 9.83
C SER A 445 37.57 -6.63 10.74
N ILE A 446 37.26 -7.67 11.52
CA ILE A 446 38.20 -8.32 12.44
C ILE A 446 38.87 -9.52 11.74
N ARG A 447 40.20 -9.53 11.69
CA ARG A 447 40.98 -10.58 11.01
C ARG A 447 41.77 -11.44 11.99
N PRO A 448 41.88 -12.77 11.76
CA PRO A 448 42.73 -13.63 12.56
C PRO A 448 44.21 -13.28 12.31
N GLY A 449 45.02 -13.22 13.37
CA GLY A 449 46.46 -12.92 13.29
C GLY A 449 46.84 -11.44 13.12
N ALA A 450 45.88 -10.55 12.83
CA ALA A 450 46.09 -9.10 12.73
C ALA A 450 45.51 -8.41 13.97
N SER A 451 46.29 -8.37 15.07
CA SER A 451 45.82 -7.87 16.36
C SER A 451 45.45 -6.38 16.36
N ASP A 452 45.96 -5.62 15.41
CA ASP A 452 45.57 -4.23 15.14
C ASP A 452 44.07 -4.12 14.82
N THR A 453 43.49 -5.11 14.11
CA THR A 453 42.06 -5.15 13.77
C THR A 453 41.13 -5.50 14.93
N TRP A 454 41.67 -5.96 16.07
CA TRP A 454 40.87 -6.42 17.21
C TRP A 454 40.46 -5.23 18.08
N GLY A 455 39.18 -5.13 18.42
CA GLY A 455 38.71 -4.15 19.40
C GLY A 455 39.26 -4.46 20.79
N GLN A 456 39.13 -3.48 21.68
CA GLN A 456 39.73 -3.52 23.02
C GLN A 456 39.27 -4.75 23.83
N LEU A 457 38.00 -5.15 23.69
CA LEU A 457 37.43 -6.25 24.45
C LEU A 457 37.93 -7.62 23.98
N VAL A 458 38.14 -7.79 22.67
CA VAL A 458 38.76 -8.99 22.11
C VAL A 458 40.22 -9.07 22.56
N LYS A 459 40.97 -7.96 22.51
CA LYS A 459 42.36 -7.87 23.01
C LYS A 459 42.46 -8.26 24.48
N GLU A 460 41.62 -7.70 25.35
CA GLU A 460 41.59 -8.03 26.77
C GLU A 460 41.24 -9.51 27.01
N GLY A 461 40.28 -10.06 26.26
CA GLY A 461 39.90 -11.47 26.38
C GLY A 461 41.02 -12.42 25.94
N VAL A 462 41.80 -12.05 24.93
CA VAL A 462 42.98 -12.82 24.49
C VAL A 462 44.11 -12.71 25.52
N GLN A 463 44.39 -11.52 26.05
CA GLN A 463 45.40 -11.32 27.11
C GLN A 463 45.08 -12.12 28.38
N ARG A 464 43.80 -12.20 28.77
CA ARG A 464 43.34 -13.04 29.90
C ARG A 464 43.29 -14.53 29.58
N GLN A 465 43.65 -14.94 28.36
CA GLN A 465 43.54 -16.32 27.87
C GLN A 465 42.12 -16.90 27.93
N GLU A 466 41.10 -16.03 27.93
CA GLU A 466 39.68 -16.38 27.91
C GLU A 466 39.18 -16.61 26.47
N LEU A 467 39.76 -15.88 25.51
CA LEU A 467 39.45 -15.95 24.07
C LEU A 467 40.67 -16.31 23.23
N THR A 468 40.43 -16.88 22.06
CA THR A 468 41.42 -17.00 20.98
C THR A 468 40.76 -16.62 19.66
N VAL A 469 41.34 -15.70 18.91
CA VAL A 469 40.82 -15.33 17.58
C VAL A 469 41.35 -16.33 16.56
N ILE A 470 40.45 -17.04 15.90
CA ILE A 470 40.76 -18.09 14.93
C ILE A 470 40.14 -17.78 13.57
N PRO A 471 40.73 -18.25 12.45
CA PRO A 471 40.06 -18.25 11.16
C PRO A 471 38.81 -19.13 11.21
N TYR A 472 37.76 -18.70 10.52
CA TYR A 472 36.48 -19.40 10.46
C TYR A 472 35.85 -19.26 9.08
N GLU A 473 35.59 -20.37 8.38
CA GLU A 473 34.88 -20.38 7.11
C GLU A 473 33.37 -20.54 7.38
N LEU A 474 32.58 -19.50 7.10
CA LEU A 474 31.12 -19.55 7.16
C LEU A 474 30.57 -20.01 5.82
N THR A 475 29.91 -21.16 5.79
CA THR A 475 29.19 -21.66 4.61
C THR A 475 27.72 -21.25 4.66
N LEU A 476 27.24 -20.58 3.62
CA LEU A 476 25.83 -20.28 3.37
C LEU A 476 25.37 -21.12 2.19
N ASP A 477 24.34 -21.93 2.38
CA ASP A 477 23.81 -22.85 1.36
C ASP A 477 22.43 -22.39 0.87
N TYR A 478 21.80 -23.21 0.01
CA TYR A 478 20.47 -22.93 -0.51
C TYR A 478 19.45 -22.66 0.60
N ASP A 479 19.49 -23.39 1.71
CA ASP A 479 18.50 -23.31 2.79
C ASP A 479 18.58 -21.99 3.56
N TYR A 480 19.77 -21.39 3.61
CA TYR A 480 19.93 -20.05 4.19
C TYR A 480 19.16 -18.98 3.41
N TRP A 481 19.17 -19.03 2.07
CA TRP A 481 18.57 -18.01 1.20
C TRP A 481 17.03 -18.07 1.23
N ASN A 482 16.37 -16.92 1.33
CA ASN A 482 14.89 -16.89 1.24
C ASN A 482 14.45 -16.98 -0.22
N TYR A 483 13.14 -17.11 -0.44
CA TYR A 483 12.56 -17.14 -1.78
C TYR A 483 13.02 -15.98 -2.66
N ARG A 484 12.99 -14.74 -2.15
CA ARG A 484 13.38 -13.54 -2.91
C ARG A 484 14.87 -13.54 -3.26
N ASP A 485 15.72 -13.93 -2.31
CA ASP A 485 17.17 -14.05 -2.51
C ASP A 485 17.47 -15.02 -3.67
N VAL A 486 16.84 -16.20 -3.65
CA VAL A 486 17.00 -17.22 -4.71
C VAL A 486 16.47 -16.72 -6.05
N MET A 487 15.30 -16.06 -6.06
CA MET A 487 14.70 -15.53 -7.29
C MET A 487 15.57 -14.44 -7.94
N PHE A 488 16.14 -13.51 -7.17
CA PHE A 488 17.05 -12.48 -7.67
C PHE A 488 18.35 -13.06 -8.24
N SER A 489 18.81 -14.19 -7.70
CA SER A 489 19.99 -14.87 -8.22
C SER A 489 19.78 -15.51 -9.58
N ILE A 490 18.55 -15.94 -9.90
CA ILE A 490 18.26 -16.71 -11.12
C ILE A 490 17.59 -15.88 -12.20
N LEU A 491 16.65 -15.01 -11.82
CA LEU A 491 15.91 -14.22 -12.78
C LEU A 491 16.79 -13.13 -13.42
N PRO A 492 16.54 -12.78 -14.69
CA PRO A 492 17.09 -11.57 -15.31
C PRO A 492 16.79 -10.32 -14.48
N GLU A 493 17.70 -9.34 -14.52
CA GLU A 493 17.62 -8.12 -13.69
C GLU A 493 16.35 -7.29 -14.01
N GLU A 494 15.87 -7.36 -15.25
CA GLU A 494 14.66 -6.69 -15.72
C GLU A 494 13.37 -7.25 -15.06
N LEU A 495 13.45 -8.45 -14.48
CA LEU A 495 12.36 -9.11 -13.77
C LEU A 495 12.48 -8.99 -12.24
N HIS A 496 13.40 -8.16 -11.72
CA HIS A 496 13.58 -8.03 -10.27
C HIS A 496 12.55 -7.09 -9.61
N ASP A 497 11.96 -6.18 -10.37
CA ASP A 497 11.04 -5.16 -9.84
C ASP A 497 9.71 -5.74 -9.31
N ASP A 498 9.25 -6.87 -9.86
CA ASP A 498 7.96 -7.48 -9.49
C ASP A 498 8.04 -9.00 -9.34
N VAL A 499 9.05 -9.49 -8.61
CA VAL A 499 9.22 -10.93 -8.37
C VAL A 499 7.93 -11.52 -7.79
N PRO A 500 7.36 -12.59 -8.40
CA PRO A 500 6.09 -13.17 -7.97
C PRO A 500 6.16 -13.65 -6.52
N ALA A 501 5.57 -12.91 -5.58
CA ALA A 501 5.55 -13.28 -4.16
C ALA A 501 4.16 -13.68 -3.64
N GLY A 502 3.10 -13.27 -4.34
CA GLY A 502 1.71 -13.53 -3.95
C GLY A 502 1.15 -14.79 -4.60
N PHE A 503 0.67 -15.74 -3.79
CA PHE A 503 -0.03 -16.94 -4.26
C PHE A 503 -1.22 -17.27 -3.35
N ASN A 504 -2.17 -18.04 -3.87
CA ASN A 504 -3.30 -18.54 -3.08
C ASN A 504 -3.01 -19.97 -2.63
N VAL A 505 -3.49 -20.35 -1.46
CA VAL A 505 -3.30 -21.71 -0.92
C VAL A 505 -4.65 -22.34 -0.57
N ALA A 506 -4.78 -23.63 -0.92
CA ALA A 506 -5.83 -24.52 -0.44
C ALA A 506 -5.16 -25.79 0.12
N GLY A 507 -5.14 -25.93 1.45
CA GLY A 507 -4.44 -27.03 2.10
C GLY A 507 -2.95 -27.03 1.76
N HIS A 508 -2.47 -28.10 1.13
CA HIS A 508 -1.08 -28.23 0.69
C HIS A 508 -0.85 -27.79 -0.77
N VAL A 509 -1.89 -27.33 -1.46
CA VAL A 509 -1.83 -26.91 -2.86
C VAL A 509 -1.69 -25.39 -2.94
N ALA A 510 -0.66 -24.92 -3.63
CA ALA A 510 -0.49 -23.51 -3.98
C ALA A 510 -0.92 -23.26 -5.42
N HIS A 511 -1.67 -22.18 -5.63
CA HIS A 511 -2.02 -21.67 -6.96
C HIS A 511 -1.22 -20.39 -7.24
N LEU A 512 -0.37 -20.47 -8.26
CA LEU A 512 0.51 -19.40 -8.69
C LEU A 512 -0.14 -18.59 -9.81
N ASN A 513 -0.25 -17.28 -9.63
CA ASN A 513 -0.68 -16.36 -10.68
C ASN A 513 0.57 -15.67 -11.25
N LEU A 514 1.05 -16.11 -12.40
CA LEU A 514 2.19 -15.51 -13.08
C LEU A 514 1.72 -14.51 -14.14
N ARG A 515 2.45 -13.40 -14.27
CA ARG A 515 2.35 -12.53 -15.45
C ARG A 515 3.09 -13.17 -16.62
N ASP A 516 2.75 -12.75 -17.83
CA ASP A 516 3.30 -13.32 -19.08
C ASP A 516 4.84 -13.32 -19.11
N SER A 517 5.47 -12.26 -18.57
CA SER A 517 6.93 -12.14 -18.48
C SER A 517 7.60 -13.22 -17.61
N TYR A 518 6.86 -13.84 -16.68
CA TYR A 518 7.36 -14.91 -15.80
C TYR A 518 6.99 -16.32 -16.28
N LEU A 519 6.12 -16.46 -17.29
CA LEU A 519 5.72 -17.76 -17.81
C LEU A 519 6.90 -18.65 -18.26
N PRO A 520 7.96 -18.12 -18.89
CA PRO A 520 9.14 -18.93 -19.24
C PRO A 520 9.82 -19.58 -18.03
N TYR A 521 9.66 -19.00 -16.84
CA TYR A 521 10.28 -19.46 -15.60
C TYR A 521 9.31 -20.23 -14.69
N LYS A 522 8.08 -20.52 -15.14
CA LYS A 522 6.99 -21.01 -14.28
C LYS A 522 7.33 -22.24 -13.44
N HIS A 523 8.04 -23.21 -14.02
CA HIS A 523 8.45 -24.44 -13.32
C HIS A 523 9.53 -24.16 -12.28
N LEU A 524 10.50 -23.31 -12.62
CA LEU A 524 11.56 -22.90 -11.70
C LEU A 524 10.98 -22.14 -10.50
N VAL A 525 10.08 -21.18 -10.75
CA VAL A 525 9.39 -20.44 -9.69
C VAL A 525 8.61 -21.39 -8.77
N ALA A 526 7.88 -22.33 -9.37
CA ALA A 526 7.12 -23.32 -8.62
C ALA A 526 7.99 -24.26 -7.77
N GLU A 527 9.14 -24.70 -8.30
CA GLU A 527 10.09 -25.54 -7.56
C GLU A 527 10.66 -24.80 -6.35
N ILE A 528 11.09 -23.54 -6.54
CA ILE A 528 11.60 -22.71 -5.43
C ILE A 528 10.51 -22.44 -4.40
N LEU A 529 9.27 -22.20 -4.84
CA LEU A 529 8.14 -22.00 -3.94
C LEU A 529 7.87 -23.25 -3.09
N LEU A 530 7.93 -24.44 -3.68
CA LEU A 530 7.79 -25.71 -2.96
C LEU A 530 8.90 -25.88 -1.92
N ASP A 531 10.17 -25.67 -2.31
CA ASP A 531 11.33 -25.77 -1.41
C ASP A 531 11.24 -24.80 -0.22
N LYS A 532 10.79 -23.55 -0.47
CA LYS A 532 10.74 -22.49 0.55
C LYS A 532 9.47 -22.48 1.39
N ASN A 533 8.49 -23.32 1.08
CA ASN A 533 7.23 -23.42 1.81
C ASN A 533 6.91 -24.89 2.15
N PRO A 534 7.42 -25.42 3.28
CA PRO A 534 7.28 -26.85 3.64
C PRO A 534 5.84 -27.38 3.78
N GLN A 535 4.86 -26.50 3.92
CA GLN A 535 3.43 -26.86 3.97
C GLN A 535 2.84 -27.14 2.59
N ILE A 536 3.46 -26.60 1.54
CA ILE A 536 3.05 -26.77 0.16
C ILE A 536 3.73 -28.03 -0.40
N LYS A 537 2.95 -28.89 -1.05
CA LYS A 537 3.48 -30.08 -1.74
C LYS A 537 3.27 -30.01 -3.24
N THR A 538 2.24 -29.29 -3.69
CA THR A 538 1.85 -29.22 -5.10
C THR A 538 1.61 -27.76 -5.47
N VAL A 539 2.22 -27.32 -6.57
CA VAL A 539 2.03 -25.97 -7.12
C VAL A 539 1.36 -26.11 -8.48
N ILE A 540 0.25 -25.40 -8.66
CA ILE A 540 -0.53 -25.42 -9.90
C ILE A 540 -0.66 -24.02 -10.50
N ASN A 541 -0.91 -23.99 -11.80
CA ASN A 541 -1.41 -22.83 -12.52
C ASN A 541 -2.81 -23.14 -13.05
N LYS A 542 -3.75 -22.19 -12.93
CA LYS A 542 -5.09 -22.35 -13.51
C LYS A 542 -5.06 -21.89 -14.95
N VAL A 543 -5.46 -22.77 -15.86
CA VAL A 543 -5.39 -22.51 -17.30
C VAL A 543 -6.59 -21.69 -17.78
N ASP A 544 -7.72 -21.78 -17.06
CA ASP A 544 -8.97 -21.11 -17.41
C ASP A 544 -9.57 -20.29 -16.27
N ASN A 545 -10.41 -19.32 -16.65
CA ASN A 545 -11.20 -18.54 -15.70
C ASN A 545 -12.31 -19.40 -15.08
N VAL A 546 -12.40 -19.39 -13.74
CA VAL A 546 -13.42 -20.13 -13.00
C VAL A 546 -14.83 -19.68 -13.40
N GLY A 547 -15.62 -20.59 -13.98
CA GLY A 547 -17.05 -20.40 -14.24
C GLY A 547 -17.44 -19.87 -15.63
N SER A 548 -16.50 -19.71 -16.57
CA SER A 548 -16.84 -19.43 -17.98
C SER A 548 -17.27 -20.67 -18.76
N GLU A 549 -16.78 -21.86 -18.38
CA GLU A 549 -16.99 -23.11 -19.15
C GLU A 549 -17.63 -24.26 -18.35
N SER A 550 -17.74 -24.12 -17.01
CA SER A 550 -18.26 -25.16 -16.11
C SER A 550 -19.38 -24.63 -15.23
N GLU A 551 -20.57 -25.24 -15.34
CA GLU A 551 -21.73 -24.97 -14.48
C GLU A 551 -21.39 -25.19 -12.99
N PHE A 552 -20.49 -26.13 -12.68
CA PHE A 552 -20.06 -26.45 -11.32
C PHE A 552 -18.91 -25.57 -10.82
N ARG A 553 -18.45 -24.60 -11.62
CA ARG A 553 -17.34 -23.70 -11.29
C ARG A 553 -16.04 -24.44 -10.93
N THR A 554 -15.83 -25.60 -11.55
CA THR A 554 -14.53 -26.28 -11.59
C THR A 554 -13.57 -25.49 -12.48
N PHE A 555 -12.27 -25.79 -12.39
CA PHE A 555 -11.25 -25.14 -13.20
C PHE A 555 -10.29 -26.19 -13.78
N GLN A 556 -9.80 -25.92 -14.99
CA GLN A 556 -8.66 -26.64 -15.53
C GLN A 556 -7.37 -26.12 -14.91
N TYR A 557 -6.42 -27.02 -14.71
CA TYR A 557 -5.13 -26.69 -14.12
C TYR A 557 -4.00 -27.49 -14.77
N GLU A 558 -2.79 -26.95 -14.66
CA GLU A 558 -1.55 -27.66 -14.90
C GLU A 558 -0.75 -27.73 -13.60
N VAL A 559 -0.06 -28.86 -13.37
CA VAL A 559 0.89 -28.99 -12.26
C VAL A 559 2.23 -28.40 -12.69
N LEU A 560 2.69 -27.40 -11.95
CA LEU A 560 3.99 -26.77 -12.19
C LEU A 560 5.12 -27.46 -11.43
N ALA A 561 4.86 -27.90 -10.19
CA ALA A 561 5.80 -28.63 -9.34
C ALA A 561 5.07 -29.52 -8.31
N GLY A 562 5.72 -30.61 -7.91
CA GLY A 562 5.16 -31.58 -6.96
C GLY A 562 4.29 -32.66 -7.60
N PRO A 563 3.68 -33.56 -6.79
CA PRO A 563 2.77 -34.59 -7.28
C PRO A 563 1.43 -33.98 -7.73
N ASP A 564 0.77 -34.62 -8.70
CA ASP A 564 -0.62 -34.29 -9.07
C ASP A 564 -1.59 -34.83 -8.01
N ASP A 565 -1.63 -34.14 -6.87
CA ASP A 565 -2.54 -34.39 -5.76
C ASP A 565 -3.29 -33.11 -5.41
N LEU A 566 -4.57 -33.07 -5.72
CA LEU A 566 -5.48 -31.99 -5.35
C LEU A 566 -6.43 -32.35 -4.20
N ASN A 567 -6.21 -33.48 -3.52
CA ASN A 567 -6.97 -33.84 -2.33
C ASN A 567 -6.47 -33.02 -1.15
N VAL A 568 -7.18 -31.95 -0.84
CA VAL A 568 -6.79 -30.99 0.18
C VAL A 568 -7.61 -31.16 1.44
N GLN A 569 -6.98 -30.89 2.57
CA GLN A 569 -7.65 -30.68 3.84
C GLN A 569 -7.47 -29.21 4.24
N VAL A 570 -8.56 -28.56 4.56
CA VAL A 570 -8.56 -27.17 5.03
C VAL A 570 -9.32 -27.06 6.35
N ALA A 571 -8.93 -26.08 7.15
CA ALA A 571 -9.63 -25.74 8.38
C ALA A 571 -10.14 -24.30 8.30
N GLU A 572 -11.44 -24.11 8.54
CA GLU A 572 -12.08 -22.79 8.55
C GLU A 572 -13.14 -22.74 9.64
N SER A 573 -13.22 -21.65 10.41
CA SER A 573 -14.21 -21.47 11.48
C SER A 573 -14.29 -22.68 12.45
N GLY A 574 -13.12 -23.24 12.79
CA GLY A 574 -13.00 -24.41 13.67
C GLY A 574 -13.55 -25.72 13.08
N CYS A 575 -13.85 -25.77 11.79
CA CYS A 575 -14.32 -26.95 11.06
C CYS A 575 -13.28 -27.43 10.05
N THR A 576 -13.24 -28.74 9.81
CA THR A 576 -12.31 -29.34 8.85
C THR A 576 -13.06 -29.85 7.63
N PHE A 577 -12.55 -29.54 6.44
CA PHE A 577 -13.13 -29.93 5.16
C PHE A 577 -12.07 -30.69 4.35
N ASP A 578 -12.46 -31.84 3.80
CA ASP A 578 -11.62 -32.62 2.86
C ASP A 578 -12.32 -32.63 1.52
N PHE A 579 -11.59 -32.33 0.44
CA PHE A 579 -12.15 -32.33 -0.92
C PHE A 579 -11.05 -32.38 -1.97
N ASP A 580 -11.43 -32.76 -3.19
CA ASP A 580 -10.61 -32.62 -4.38
C ASP A 580 -10.78 -31.20 -4.95
N TYR A 581 -9.71 -30.39 -4.90
CA TYR A 581 -9.77 -28.97 -5.28
C TYR A 581 -10.11 -28.75 -6.76
N SER A 582 -9.92 -29.73 -7.63
CA SER A 582 -10.34 -29.63 -9.04
C SER A 582 -11.85 -29.79 -9.25
N LYS A 583 -12.52 -30.51 -8.34
CA LYS A 583 -13.93 -30.93 -8.50
C LYS A 583 -14.93 -30.03 -7.79
N VAL A 584 -14.48 -29.16 -6.89
CA VAL A 584 -15.35 -28.28 -6.11
C VAL A 584 -14.81 -26.86 -6.05
N TYR A 585 -15.70 -25.88 -5.89
CA TYR A 585 -15.31 -24.50 -5.69
C TYR A 585 -14.88 -24.24 -4.24
N TRP A 586 -13.68 -23.70 -4.04
CA TRP A 586 -13.19 -23.23 -2.74
C TRP A 586 -12.40 -21.93 -2.85
N ASN A 587 -12.60 -21.02 -1.89
CA ASN A 587 -11.87 -19.76 -1.79
C ASN A 587 -11.67 -19.34 -0.33
N SER A 588 -10.44 -19.47 0.17
CA SER A 588 -10.05 -19.10 1.54
C SER A 588 -10.22 -17.61 1.85
N LYS A 589 -10.28 -16.73 0.84
CA LYS A 589 -10.48 -15.28 1.04
C LYS A 589 -11.90 -14.91 1.46
N LEU A 590 -12.83 -15.85 1.50
CA LEU A 590 -14.22 -15.62 1.92
C LEU A 590 -14.46 -15.92 3.40
N GLU A 591 -13.47 -16.40 4.14
CA GLU A 591 -13.64 -16.76 5.56
C GLU A 591 -14.23 -15.61 6.41
N THR A 592 -13.82 -14.38 6.18
CA THR A 592 -14.35 -13.21 6.90
C THR A 592 -15.84 -13.01 6.65
N GLU A 593 -16.29 -13.24 5.42
CA GLU A 593 -17.70 -13.15 5.05
C GLU A 593 -18.51 -14.33 5.60
N HIS A 594 -17.95 -15.54 5.52
CA HIS A 594 -18.52 -16.73 6.13
C HIS A 594 -18.80 -16.48 7.61
N ARG A 595 -17.78 -16.04 8.35
CA ARG A 595 -17.88 -15.74 9.78
C ARG A 595 -18.89 -14.63 10.07
N ARG A 596 -18.95 -13.59 9.23
CA ARG A 596 -19.91 -12.49 9.39
C ARG A 596 -21.35 -13.01 9.37
N LEU A 597 -21.74 -13.80 8.37
CA LEU A 597 -23.09 -14.36 8.29
C LEU A 597 -23.36 -15.41 9.37
N ILE A 598 -22.41 -16.30 9.66
CA ILE A 598 -22.56 -17.32 10.73
C ILE A 598 -22.86 -16.65 12.08
N ASN A 599 -22.25 -15.50 12.37
CA ASN A 599 -22.46 -14.75 13.60
C ASN A 599 -23.85 -14.07 13.71
N LEU A 600 -24.60 -13.96 12.61
CA LEU A 600 -25.96 -13.45 12.63
C LEU A 600 -26.97 -14.51 13.09
N PHE A 601 -26.71 -15.77 12.78
CA PHE A 601 -27.63 -16.88 13.05
C PHE A 601 -27.71 -17.20 14.54
N GLN A 602 -28.92 -17.41 15.04
CA GLN A 602 -29.15 -17.74 16.44
C GLN A 602 -29.33 -19.26 16.64
N PRO A 603 -28.85 -19.83 17.76
CA PRO A 603 -29.09 -21.23 18.10
C PRO A 603 -30.59 -21.58 18.06
N GLY A 604 -30.93 -22.69 17.40
CA GLY A 604 -32.32 -23.14 17.23
C GLY A 604 -33.06 -22.54 16.03
N GLU A 605 -32.48 -21.57 15.32
CA GLU A 605 -33.03 -21.12 14.03
C GLU A 605 -32.79 -22.13 12.92
N VAL A 606 -33.57 -21.99 11.84
CA VAL A 606 -33.36 -22.70 10.58
C VAL A 606 -32.76 -21.77 9.54
N VAL A 607 -31.66 -22.20 8.94
CA VAL A 607 -30.98 -21.53 7.83
C VAL A 607 -30.99 -22.43 6.61
N CYS A 608 -31.28 -21.86 5.45
CA CYS A 608 -31.17 -22.55 4.17
C CYS A 608 -29.98 -22.01 3.39
N ASP A 609 -28.98 -22.84 3.17
CA ASP A 609 -27.83 -22.53 2.32
C ASP A 609 -28.09 -23.13 0.94
N VAL A 610 -28.46 -22.29 -0.03
CA VAL A 610 -29.00 -22.72 -1.33
C VAL A 610 -27.89 -23.20 -2.28
N MET A 611 -26.66 -22.69 -2.09
CA MET A 611 -25.45 -23.00 -2.86
C MET A 611 -24.29 -23.25 -1.89
N ALA A 612 -24.44 -24.29 -1.10
CA ALA A 612 -23.60 -24.59 0.05
C ALA A 612 -22.18 -25.01 -0.34
N GLY A 613 -21.93 -25.46 -1.57
CA GLY A 613 -20.68 -26.11 -1.93
C GLY A 613 -20.38 -27.25 -0.96
N ILE A 614 -19.20 -27.19 -0.34
CA ILE A 614 -18.79 -28.16 0.69
C ILE A 614 -19.25 -27.81 2.12
N GLY A 615 -20.01 -26.72 2.28
CA GLY A 615 -20.64 -26.27 3.52
C GLY A 615 -19.84 -25.32 4.41
N PRO A 616 -19.14 -24.28 3.89
CA PRO A 616 -18.41 -23.34 4.73
C PRO A 616 -19.32 -22.46 5.61
N PHE A 617 -20.59 -22.23 5.22
CA PHE A 617 -21.60 -21.66 6.13
C PHE A 617 -22.29 -22.75 6.96
N ALA A 618 -22.74 -23.81 6.27
CA ALA A 618 -23.61 -24.83 6.86
C ALA A 618 -22.98 -25.60 8.03
N VAL A 619 -21.74 -26.06 7.87
CA VAL A 619 -21.08 -26.90 8.87
C VAL A 619 -20.73 -26.10 10.14
N PRO A 620 -20.14 -24.89 10.06
CA PRO A 620 -19.93 -24.06 11.25
C PRO A 620 -21.23 -23.59 11.91
N ALA A 621 -22.27 -23.23 11.14
CA ALA A 621 -23.58 -22.89 11.70
C ALA A 621 -24.18 -24.09 12.48
N GLY A 622 -24.04 -25.31 11.97
CA GLY A 622 -24.41 -26.53 12.67
C GLY A 622 -23.66 -26.72 14.01
N LYS A 623 -22.37 -26.35 14.09
CA LYS A 623 -21.64 -26.35 15.38
C LYS A 623 -22.21 -25.33 16.38
N ASN A 624 -22.77 -24.23 15.88
CA ASN A 624 -23.46 -23.22 16.68
C ASN A 624 -24.92 -23.59 16.98
N ARG A 625 -25.32 -24.87 16.75
CA ARG A 625 -26.66 -25.40 17.04
C ARG A 625 -27.76 -24.74 16.21
N VAL A 626 -27.41 -24.29 15.02
CA VAL A 626 -28.36 -23.80 14.02
C VAL A 626 -28.75 -24.97 13.12
N PHE A 627 -30.04 -25.13 12.88
CA PHE A 627 -30.53 -26.11 11.92
C PHE A 627 -30.25 -25.62 10.50
N VAL A 628 -29.57 -26.41 9.67
CA VAL A 628 -29.20 -26.01 8.32
C VAL A 628 -29.64 -27.00 7.28
N TRP A 629 -30.43 -26.54 6.33
CA TRP A 629 -30.74 -27.28 5.11
C TRP A 629 -29.77 -26.75 4.05
N ALA A 630 -28.77 -27.56 3.70
CA ALA A 630 -27.65 -27.16 2.86
C ALA A 630 -27.72 -27.87 1.51
N ASN A 631 -27.86 -27.12 0.43
CA ASN A 631 -28.01 -27.63 -0.92
C ASN A 631 -26.84 -27.22 -1.80
N ASP A 632 -26.38 -28.13 -2.66
CA ASP A 632 -25.52 -27.75 -3.77
C ASP A 632 -25.84 -28.60 -5.01
N LYS A 633 -25.81 -27.99 -6.20
CA LYS A 633 -26.12 -28.69 -7.45
C LYS A 633 -25.00 -29.66 -7.87
N ASN A 634 -23.75 -29.39 -7.48
CA ASN A 634 -22.61 -30.23 -7.84
C ASN A 634 -22.60 -31.51 -6.98
N PRO A 635 -22.70 -32.72 -7.58
CA PRO A 635 -22.68 -33.97 -6.83
C PRO A 635 -21.39 -34.18 -6.03
N GLU A 636 -20.24 -33.68 -6.49
CA GLU A 636 -18.97 -33.76 -5.77
C GLU A 636 -18.96 -32.85 -4.54
N SER A 637 -19.49 -31.62 -4.66
CA SER A 637 -19.71 -30.73 -3.52
C SER A 637 -20.62 -31.39 -2.47
N PHE A 638 -21.71 -32.02 -2.91
CA PHE A 638 -22.63 -32.74 -2.02
C PHE A 638 -21.96 -33.91 -1.29
N LYS A 639 -21.16 -34.73 -1.98
CA LYS A 639 -20.37 -35.79 -1.33
C LYS A 639 -19.40 -35.23 -0.28
N CYS A 640 -18.71 -34.13 -0.60
CA CYS A 640 -17.80 -33.45 0.31
C CYS A 640 -18.55 -32.86 1.53
N LEU A 641 -19.72 -32.24 1.31
CA LEU A 641 -20.60 -31.75 2.37
C LEU A 641 -21.05 -32.87 3.31
N GLN A 642 -21.48 -34.02 2.78
CA GLN A 642 -21.83 -35.20 3.59
C GLN A 642 -20.64 -35.71 4.42
N SER A 643 -19.43 -35.69 3.84
CA SER A 643 -18.20 -36.03 4.56
C SER A 643 -17.92 -35.02 5.69
N ALA A 644 -18.00 -33.73 5.39
CA ALA A 644 -17.77 -32.64 6.33
C ALA A 644 -18.76 -32.66 7.50
N ILE A 645 -20.05 -32.95 7.24
CA ILE A 645 -21.09 -33.10 8.27
C ILE A 645 -20.73 -34.20 9.26
N ARG A 646 -20.31 -35.37 8.75
CA ARG A 646 -19.89 -36.52 9.56
C ARG A 646 -18.62 -36.21 10.35
N LYS A 647 -17.59 -35.68 9.68
CA LYS A 647 -16.28 -35.35 10.27
C LYS A 647 -16.40 -34.32 11.41
N ASN A 648 -17.23 -33.30 11.21
CA ASN A 648 -17.43 -32.23 12.18
C ASN A 648 -18.53 -32.53 13.21
N LYS A 649 -19.18 -33.69 13.13
CA LYS A 649 -20.21 -34.17 14.07
C LYS A 649 -21.42 -33.23 14.18
N VAL A 650 -21.85 -32.67 13.05
CA VAL A 650 -23.00 -31.75 12.97
C VAL A 650 -24.24 -32.36 12.32
N ALA A 651 -24.26 -33.67 12.11
CA ALA A 651 -25.39 -34.40 11.52
C ALA A 651 -26.77 -34.13 12.18
N PRO A 652 -26.88 -33.91 13.51
CA PRO A 652 -28.17 -33.54 14.12
C PRO A 652 -28.72 -32.19 13.66
N PHE A 653 -27.86 -31.32 13.13
CA PHE A 653 -28.21 -29.94 12.78
C PHE A 653 -28.19 -29.69 11.27
N VAL A 654 -27.32 -30.35 10.51
CA VAL A 654 -27.11 -30.06 9.09
C VAL A 654 -27.61 -31.20 8.20
N ARG A 655 -28.51 -30.88 7.27
CA ARG A 655 -29.09 -31.79 6.28
C ARG A 655 -28.62 -31.42 4.88
N PRO A 656 -27.91 -32.31 4.17
CA PRO A 656 -27.42 -32.03 2.84
C PRO A 656 -28.46 -32.39 1.76
N PHE A 657 -28.52 -31.62 0.69
CA PHE A 657 -29.36 -31.82 -0.49
C PHE A 657 -28.54 -31.63 -1.78
N CYS A 658 -28.95 -32.28 -2.86
CA CYS A 658 -28.30 -32.20 -4.17
C CYS A 658 -29.34 -31.97 -5.28
N VAL A 659 -29.93 -30.78 -5.32
CA VAL A 659 -30.93 -30.39 -6.32
C VAL A 659 -30.66 -28.99 -6.84
N ASP A 660 -31.37 -28.60 -7.91
CA ASP A 660 -31.31 -27.23 -8.43
C ASP A 660 -31.78 -26.21 -7.37
N GLY A 661 -31.04 -25.10 -7.22
CA GLY A 661 -31.32 -24.09 -6.21
C GLY A 661 -32.72 -23.48 -6.30
N ARG A 662 -33.29 -23.37 -7.51
CA ARG A 662 -34.67 -22.86 -7.70
C ARG A 662 -35.70 -23.80 -7.09
N ALA A 663 -35.55 -25.10 -7.36
CA ALA A 663 -36.41 -26.13 -6.78
C ALA A 663 -36.20 -26.25 -5.26
N PHE A 664 -34.95 -26.15 -4.81
CA PHE A 664 -34.59 -26.25 -3.40
C PHE A 664 -35.29 -25.21 -2.52
N ILE A 665 -35.40 -23.95 -2.97
CA ILE A 665 -36.00 -22.87 -2.15
C ILE A 665 -37.42 -23.24 -1.69
N HIS A 666 -38.26 -23.74 -2.60
CA HIS A 666 -39.61 -24.20 -2.25
C HIS A 666 -39.61 -25.49 -1.43
N GLN A 667 -38.81 -26.48 -1.86
CA GLN A 667 -38.71 -27.76 -1.18
C GLN A 667 -38.23 -27.62 0.27
N ALA A 668 -37.31 -26.68 0.53
CA ALA A 668 -36.79 -26.43 1.86
C ALA A 668 -37.87 -25.89 2.81
N ALA A 669 -38.70 -24.94 2.37
CA ALA A 669 -39.80 -24.43 3.19
C ALA A 669 -40.83 -25.53 3.53
N ASP A 670 -41.13 -26.39 2.55
CA ASP A 670 -42.04 -27.53 2.73
C ASP A 670 -41.43 -28.58 3.67
N ALA A 671 -40.15 -28.92 3.49
CA ALA A 671 -39.43 -29.90 4.30
C ALA A 671 -39.24 -29.44 5.76
N VAL A 672 -38.97 -28.14 5.98
CA VAL A 672 -38.81 -27.57 7.34
C VAL A 672 -40.14 -27.63 8.10
N LEU A 673 -41.25 -27.27 7.44
CA LEU A 673 -42.58 -27.37 8.05
C LEU A 673 -42.93 -28.83 8.38
N ALA A 674 -42.68 -29.76 7.46
CA ALA A 674 -42.89 -31.18 7.69
C ALA A 674 -42.06 -31.71 8.86
N ALA A 675 -40.77 -31.35 8.95
CA ALA A 675 -39.90 -31.74 10.05
C ALA A 675 -40.40 -31.21 11.40
N SER A 676 -40.90 -29.97 11.43
CA SER A 676 -41.49 -29.38 12.63
C SER A 676 -42.77 -30.10 13.05
N HIS A 677 -43.68 -30.40 12.11
CA HIS A 677 -44.90 -31.16 12.38
C HIS A 677 -44.62 -32.59 12.85
N ASN A 678 -43.57 -33.23 12.32
CA ASN A 678 -43.13 -34.56 12.73
C ASN A 678 -42.44 -34.58 14.10
N GLY A 679 -42.26 -33.43 14.76
CA GLY A 679 -41.63 -33.32 16.07
C GLY A 679 -40.11 -33.59 16.04
N GLU A 680 -39.48 -33.38 14.89
CA GLU A 680 -38.04 -33.59 14.74
C GLU A 680 -37.25 -32.59 15.63
N HIS A 681 -36.16 -33.08 16.22
CA HIS A 681 -35.37 -32.33 17.18
C HIS A 681 -33.92 -32.80 17.21
N ALA A 682 -33.01 -31.91 17.57
CA ALA A 682 -31.63 -32.25 17.90
C ALA A 682 -31.47 -32.52 19.40
N LEU A 683 -30.69 -33.55 19.73
CA LEU A 683 -30.30 -33.87 21.10
C LEU A 683 -28.92 -33.27 21.40
N ILE A 684 -28.88 -32.32 22.33
CA ILE A 684 -27.65 -31.70 22.81
C ILE A 684 -27.26 -32.36 24.12
N THR A 685 -26.09 -33.00 24.14
CA THR A 685 -25.54 -33.60 25.36
C THR A 685 -24.54 -32.63 26.00
N HIS A 686 -24.86 -32.12 27.19
CA HIS A 686 -23.92 -31.33 27.97
C HIS A 686 -23.02 -32.27 28.78
N LYS A 687 -21.71 -32.24 28.52
CA LYS A 687 -20.74 -33.02 29.30
C LYS A 687 -20.69 -32.47 30.74
N ALA A 688 -20.71 -33.36 31.72
CA ALA A 688 -20.58 -32.99 33.12
C ALA A 688 -19.28 -32.20 33.37
N ALA A 689 -19.36 -31.17 34.21
CA ALA A 689 -18.20 -30.37 34.60
C ALA A 689 -17.12 -31.28 35.21
N ARG A 690 -15.86 -31.11 34.77
CA ARG A 690 -14.72 -31.84 35.36
C ARG A 690 -14.26 -31.07 36.59
N THR A 691 -14.02 -31.76 37.69
CA THR A 691 -13.37 -31.14 38.86
C THR A 691 -11.93 -30.74 38.51
N PRO A 692 -11.32 -29.76 39.22
CA PRO A 692 -9.93 -29.34 38.98
C PRO A 692 -8.90 -30.47 39.12
N LYS A 693 -9.26 -31.61 39.74
CA LYS A 693 -8.44 -32.83 39.83
C LYS A 693 -8.73 -33.87 38.73
N GLY A 694 -9.43 -33.50 37.66
CA GLY A 694 -9.68 -34.36 36.49
C GLY A 694 -10.72 -35.47 36.71
N LYS A 695 -11.28 -35.63 37.92
CA LYS A 695 -12.35 -36.59 38.20
C LYS A 695 -13.71 -36.06 37.70
N PRO A 696 -14.55 -36.90 37.06
CA PRO A 696 -15.91 -36.51 36.69
C PRO A 696 -16.68 -36.10 37.96
N ALA A 697 -17.29 -34.91 37.97
CA ALA A 697 -18.24 -34.58 39.02
C ALA A 697 -19.44 -35.53 38.90
N ALA A 698 -19.97 -36.00 40.03
CA ALA A 698 -21.14 -36.86 40.07
C ALA A 698 -22.40 -36.05 39.67
N GLY A 699 -22.65 -35.95 38.36
CA GLY A 699 -23.83 -35.36 37.77
C GLY A 699 -24.11 -36.02 36.43
N ALA A 700 -25.31 -36.57 36.25
CA ALA A 700 -25.72 -37.18 34.99
C ALA A 700 -25.64 -36.14 33.86
N ALA A 701 -25.22 -36.57 32.66
CA ALA A 701 -25.18 -35.71 31.49
C ALA A 701 -26.59 -35.14 31.21
N ARG A 702 -26.73 -33.82 31.24
CA ARG A 702 -28.00 -33.15 30.94
C ARG A 702 -28.22 -33.17 29.43
N GLN A 703 -29.31 -33.81 29.01
CA GLN A 703 -29.77 -33.79 27.61
C GLN A 703 -30.77 -32.65 27.41
N GLU A 704 -30.54 -31.83 26.40
CA GLU A 704 -31.41 -30.75 25.98
C GLU A 704 -31.96 -31.07 24.58
N ARG A 705 -33.28 -30.94 24.41
CA ARG A 705 -33.96 -31.15 23.13
C ARG A 705 -34.21 -29.80 22.48
N LEU A 706 -33.66 -29.60 21.28
CA LEU A 706 -33.93 -28.41 20.48
C LEU A 706 -34.84 -28.82 19.31
N ALA A 707 -36.08 -28.36 19.29
CA ALA A 707 -37.04 -28.70 18.25
C ALA A 707 -36.78 -27.90 16.96
N VAL A 708 -37.04 -28.51 15.81
CA VAL A 708 -36.97 -27.80 14.52
C VAL A 708 -38.16 -26.83 14.43
N PRO A 709 -37.93 -25.50 14.26
CA PRO A 709 -39.01 -24.54 14.11
C PRO A 709 -39.74 -24.70 12.76
N PRO A 710 -41.00 -24.25 12.65
CA PRO A 710 -41.82 -24.46 11.44
C PRO A 710 -41.48 -23.51 10.28
N THR A 711 -40.55 -22.57 10.48
CA THR A 711 -40.24 -21.50 9.53
C THR A 711 -38.74 -21.28 9.42
N ILE A 712 -38.31 -20.90 8.22
CA ILE A 712 -36.92 -20.55 7.93
C ILE A 712 -36.64 -19.12 8.40
N ALA A 713 -35.52 -18.92 9.11
CA ALA A 713 -35.08 -17.62 9.58
C ALA A 713 -34.21 -16.89 8.54
N HIS A 714 -33.31 -17.63 7.86
CA HIS A 714 -32.38 -17.07 6.88
C HIS A 714 -32.24 -17.95 5.63
N PHE A 715 -32.07 -17.30 4.48
CA PHE A 715 -31.54 -17.92 3.27
C PHE A 715 -30.18 -17.29 2.93
N VAL A 716 -29.24 -18.13 2.50
CA VAL A 716 -27.93 -17.71 2.03
C VAL A 716 -27.73 -18.22 0.61
N MET A 717 -27.31 -17.32 -0.29
CA MET A 717 -27.00 -17.64 -1.68
C MET A 717 -25.62 -17.07 -2.03
N ASN A 718 -24.58 -17.91 -2.01
CA ASN A 718 -23.20 -17.52 -2.33
C ASN A 718 -22.80 -17.94 -3.75
N LEU A 719 -23.53 -17.40 -4.74
CA LEU A 719 -23.23 -17.59 -6.16
C LEU A 719 -23.20 -16.23 -6.87
N PRO A 720 -22.19 -15.37 -6.62
CA PRO A 720 -22.23 -13.95 -6.96
C PRO A 720 -22.41 -13.60 -8.44
N ALA A 721 -22.15 -14.54 -9.35
CA ALA A 721 -22.40 -14.33 -10.77
C ALA A 721 -23.91 -14.28 -11.09
N SER A 722 -24.72 -15.16 -10.49
CA SER A 722 -26.11 -15.41 -10.90
C SER A 722 -27.12 -15.52 -9.76
N ALA A 723 -26.73 -15.43 -8.49
CA ALA A 723 -27.64 -15.65 -7.35
C ALA A 723 -28.89 -14.75 -7.34
N ILE A 724 -28.79 -13.51 -7.85
CA ILE A 724 -29.95 -12.61 -7.97
C ILE A 724 -31.04 -13.21 -8.87
N GLU A 725 -30.67 -13.96 -9.91
CA GLU A 725 -31.62 -14.58 -10.84
C GLU A 725 -32.48 -15.67 -10.19
N PHE A 726 -32.10 -16.15 -8.99
CA PHE A 726 -32.87 -17.13 -8.22
C PHE A 726 -33.98 -16.49 -7.39
N LEU A 727 -33.99 -15.16 -7.25
CA LEU A 727 -34.89 -14.43 -6.36
C LEU A 727 -36.38 -14.59 -6.70
N GLY A 728 -36.72 -14.85 -7.97
CA GLY A 728 -38.10 -15.15 -8.36
C GLY A 728 -38.67 -16.38 -7.63
N SER A 729 -37.83 -17.33 -7.22
CA SER A 729 -38.25 -18.57 -6.54
C SER A 729 -38.71 -18.35 -5.09
N TYR A 730 -38.58 -17.13 -4.54
CA TYR A 730 -39.17 -16.79 -3.23
C TYR A 730 -40.64 -16.40 -3.33
N ARG A 731 -41.18 -16.19 -4.54
CA ARG A 731 -42.59 -15.86 -4.76
C ARG A 731 -43.48 -17.03 -4.34
N GLY A 732 -44.42 -16.77 -3.45
CA GLY A 732 -45.30 -17.82 -2.91
C GLY A 732 -44.59 -18.90 -2.11
N LEU A 733 -43.46 -18.56 -1.48
CA LEU A 733 -42.73 -19.47 -0.59
C LEU A 733 -43.63 -20.02 0.54
N TYR A 734 -44.52 -19.18 1.07
CA TYR A 734 -45.46 -19.49 2.15
C TYR A 734 -46.92 -19.24 1.77
N ALA A 735 -47.27 -19.35 0.49
CA ALA A 735 -48.65 -19.18 0.01
C ALA A 735 -49.63 -20.07 0.80
N GLY A 736 -50.67 -19.48 1.39
CA GLY A 736 -51.66 -20.20 2.21
C GLY A 736 -51.15 -20.66 3.57
N ARG A 737 -50.00 -20.13 4.03
CA ARG A 737 -49.38 -20.43 5.33
C ARG A 737 -49.09 -19.15 6.14
N GLU A 738 -49.91 -18.13 5.96
CA GLU A 738 -49.80 -16.83 6.63
C GLU A 738 -49.89 -16.96 8.15
N ASP A 739 -50.64 -17.97 8.63
CA ASP A 739 -50.85 -18.28 10.04
C ASP A 739 -49.54 -18.61 10.78
N LEU A 740 -48.52 -19.14 10.09
CA LEU A 740 -47.21 -19.41 10.68
C LEU A 740 -46.50 -18.13 11.15
N PHE A 741 -46.90 -16.98 10.61
CA PHE A 741 -46.33 -15.65 10.88
C PHE A 741 -47.31 -14.70 11.59
N ARG A 742 -48.40 -15.23 12.15
CA ARG A 742 -49.25 -14.52 13.11
C ARG A 742 -48.58 -14.52 14.50
N ASP A 743 -49.05 -13.67 15.40
CA ASP A 743 -48.45 -13.48 16.72
C ASP A 743 -48.39 -14.80 17.50
N GLY A 744 -47.19 -15.18 17.94
CA GLY A 744 -46.99 -16.40 18.74
C GLY A 744 -47.47 -16.23 20.19
N PRO A 745 -47.44 -17.31 21.00
CA PRO A 745 -47.64 -17.22 22.44
C PRO A 745 -46.64 -16.20 23.03
N GLY A 746 -47.14 -15.10 23.60
CA GLY A 746 -46.33 -13.98 24.09
C GLY A 746 -46.34 -12.71 23.21
N GLY A 747 -47.13 -12.66 22.13
CA GLY A 747 -47.39 -11.44 21.37
C GLY A 747 -46.23 -10.97 20.46
N VAL A 748 -45.19 -11.79 20.30
CA VAL A 748 -44.07 -11.48 19.39
C VAL A 748 -44.37 -12.05 18.01
N ARG A 749 -44.48 -11.17 17.02
CA ARG A 749 -44.67 -11.53 15.62
C ARG A 749 -43.44 -12.24 15.05
N ARG A 750 -43.59 -13.45 14.51
CA ARG A 750 -42.49 -14.13 13.79
C ARG A 750 -42.17 -13.36 12.51
N LYS A 751 -40.87 -13.11 12.29
CA LYS A 751 -40.37 -12.43 11.09
C LYS A 751 -40.35 -13.40 9.91
N LEU A 752 -40.60 -12.89 8.70
CA LEU A 752 -40.33 -13.62 7.45
C LEU A 752 -38.82 -13.88 7.30
N PRO A 753 -38.36 -14.78 6.42
CA PRO A 753 -36.94 -15.04 6.26
C PRO A 753 -36.14 -13.79 5.86
N MET A 754 -34.92 -13.65 6.38
CA MET A 754 -33.91 -12.73 5.85
C MET A 754 -33.19 -13.41 4.69
N VAL A 755 -33.09 -12.76 3.54
CA VAL A 755 -32.42 -13.29 2.36
C VAL A 755 -31.08 -12.59 2.21
N HIS A 756 -30.00 -13.37 2.20
CA HIS A 756 -28.63 -12.91 1.95
C HIS A 756 -28.19 -13.39 0.56
N VAL A 757 -28.09 -12.47 -0.39
CA VAL A 757 -27.72 -12.75 -1.78
C VAL A 757 -26.38 -12.11 -2.11
N HIS A 758 -25.39 -12.94 -2.46
CA HIS A 758 -24.12 -12.43 -2.94
C HIS A 758 -24.22 -12.07 -4.42
N CYS A 759 -23.54 -10.99 -4.83
CA CYS A 759 -23.52 -10.54 -6.22
C CYS A 759 -22.25 -9.77 -6.57
N PHE A 760 -21.89 -9.73 -7.85
CA PHE A 760 -20.91 -8.76 -8.36
C PHE A 760 -21.59 -7.46 -8.80
N SER A 761 -20.92 -6.34 -8.54
CA SER A 761 -21.26 -5.03 -9.12
C SER A 761 -19.97 -4.23 -9.38
N VAL A 762 -20.13 -3.07 -10.00
CA VAL A 762 -19.02 -2.15 -10.29
C VAL A 762 -18.30 -1.71 -9.01
N LYS A 763 -17.00 -1.52 -9.11
CA LYS A 763 -16.20 -0.93 -8.04
C LYS A 763 -16.35 0.59 -8.11
N ALA A 764 -17.06 1.17 -7.15
CA ALA A 764 -17.25 2.61 -7.01
C ALA A 764 -17.38 2.96 -5.51
N ASP A 765 -16.94 4.17 -5.14
CA ASP A 765 -16.98 4.66 -3.76
C ASP A 765 -18.27 5.44 -3.44
N ASP A 766 -19.18 5.56 -4.41
CA ASP A 766 -20.49 6.22 -4.29
C ASP A 766 -21.64 5.21 -4.13
N GLU A 767 -22.89 5.68 -4.21
CA GLU A 767 -24.09 4.84 -4.07
C GLU A 767 -24.41 4.00 -5.32
N THR A 768 -23.63 4.11 -6.40
CA THR A 768 -23.86 3.41 -7.68
C THR A 768 -24.03 1.90 -7.50
N PRO A 769 -23.15 1.18 -6.76
CA PRO A 769 -23.30 -0.26 -6.59
C PRO A 769 -24.59 -0.62 -5.85
N LYS A 770 -25.01 0.19 -4.86
CA LYS A 770 -26.24 -0.08 -4.11
C LYS A 770 -27.48 0.08 -4.99
N LEU A 771 -27.50 1.11 -5.84
CA LEU A 771 -28.59 1.38 -6.78
C LEU A 771 -28.69 0.28 -7.84
N ASP A 772 -27.57 -0.13 -8.44
CA ASP A 772 -27.51 -1.25 -9.41
C ASP A 772 -28.06 -2.54 -8.79
N ILE A 773 -27.57 -2.89 -7.60
CA ILE A 773 -27.98 -4.11 -6.90
C ILE A 773 -29.47 -4.08 -6.56
N CYS A 774 -29.99 -2.96 -6.05
CA CYS A 774 -31.42 -2.81 -5.76
C CYS A 774 -32.27 -2.93 -7.04
N ALA A 775 -31.85 -2.31 -8.15
CA ALA A 775 -32.57 -2.40 -9.43
C ALA A 775 -32.67 -3.85 -9.94
N ARG A 776 -31.56 -4.60 -9.85
CA ARG A 776 -31.53 -6.03 -10.21
C ARG A 776 -32.39 -6.89 -9.29
N ILE A 777 -32.35 -6.65 -7.98
CA ILE A 777 -33.23 -7.33 -7.01
C ILE A 777 -34.70 -7.04 -7.33
N THR A 778 -35.07 -5.78 -7.56
CA THR A 778 -36.44 -5.40 -7.92
C THR A 778 -36.95 -6.17 -9.13
N ARG A 779 -36.11 -6.28 -10.17
CA ARG A 779 -36.45 -6.99 -11.41
C ARG A 779 -36.70 -8.48 -11.18
N GLU A 780 -35.79 -9.17 -10.49
CA GLU A 780 -35.88 -10.63 -10.31
C GLU A 780 -36.90 -11.04 -9.24
N LEU A 781 -37.05 -10.22 -8.18
CA LEU A 781 -38.01 -10.48 -7.10
C LEU A 781 -39.45 -10.10 -7.51
N GLY A 782 -39.60 -9.18 -8.46
CA GLY A 782 -40.90 -8.64 -8.87
C GLY A 782 -41.54 -7.74 -7.81
N TYR A 783 -40.73 -7.08 -6.97
CA TYR A 783 -41.15 -6.19 -5.88
C TYR A 783 -40.18 -5.02 -5.78
N GLU A 784 -40.68 -3.79 -5.70
CA GLU A 784 -39.84 -2.59 -5.63
C GLU A 784 -39.09 -2.51 -4.30
N VAL A 785 -37.76 -2.66 -4.36
CA VAL A 785 -36.88 -2.49 -3.21
C VAL A 785 -36.08 -1.19 -3.29
N ARG A 786 -35.64 -0.70 -2.13
CA ARG A 786 -34.84 0.52 -2.00
C ARG A 786 -33.53 0.27 -1.23
N PRO A 787 -32.48 1.05 -1.51
CA PRO A 787 -31.26 1.02 -0.70
C PRO A 787 -31.57 1.32 0.77
N GLY A 788 -31.05 0.51 1.66
CA GLY A 788 -31.08 0.68 3.11
C GLY A 788 -29.71 0.49 3.73
N ASN A 789 -29.58 0.84 5.00
CA ASN A 789 -28.38 0.57 5.79
C ASN A 789 -28.60 -0.69 6.66
N ASP A 790 -27.56 -1.19 7.31
CA ASP A 790 -27.67 -2.38 8.19
C ASP A 790 -28.74 -2.23 9.29
N ALA A 791 -28.95 -1.00 9.78
CA ALA A 791 -29.99 -0.69 10.78
C ALA A 791 -31.42 -0.81 10.23
N ASP A 792 -31.58 -0.69 8.91
CA ASP A 792 -32.87 -0.71 8.22
C ASP A 792 -33.13 -2.03 7.49
N ALA A 793 -32.22 -3.01 7.53
CA ALA A 793 -32.35 -4.30 6.83
C ALA A 793 -33.60 -5.10 7.26
N ASP A 794 -34.13 -4.83 8.46
CA ASP A 794 -35.37 -5.40 8.98
C ASP A 794 -36.64 -4.69 8.47
N ALA A 795 -36.51 -3.49 7.88
CA ALA A 795 -37.63 -2.75 7.31
C ALA A 795 -38.03 -3.36 5.97
N GLU A 796 -39.34 -3.53 5.76
CA GLU A 796 -39.87 -4.09 4.52
C GLU A 796 -39.48 -3.24 3.29
N GLY A 797 -38.98 -3.93 2.26
CA GLY A 797 -38.49 -3.31 1.03
C GLY A 797 -37.11 -2.65 1.12
N ALA A 798 -36.44 -2.62 2.28
CA ALA A 798 -35.09 -2.06 2.41
C ALA A 798 -34.01 -3.13 2.20
N VAL A 799 -32.97 -2.80 1.43
CA VAL A 799 -31.85 -3.71 1.14
C VAL A 799 -30.55 -3.14 1.68
N ALA A 800 -29.93 -3.83 2.63
CA ALA A 800 -28.59 -3.52 3.10
C ALA A 800 -27.54 -4.16 2.18
N VAL A 801 -26.63 -3.34 1.64
CA VAL A 801 -25.58 -3.79 0.72
C VAL A 801 -24.21 -3.71 1.40
N HIS A 802 -23.63 -4.87 1.68
CA HIS A 802 -22.31 -4.99 2.30
C HIS A 802 -21.24 -5.27 1.24
N ASN A 803 -20.14 -4.50 1.22
CA ASN A 803 -18.99 -4.78 0.35
C ASN A 803 -18.14 -5.90 0.98
N VAL A 804 -18.07 -7.05 0.31
CA VAL A 804 -17.37 -8.24 0.79
C VAL A 804 -15.88 -8.16 0.46
N ARG A 805 -15.54 -7.92 -0.81
CA ARG A 805 -14.15 -7.81 -1.28
C ARG A 805 -14.05 -7.27 -2.71
N ASN A 806 -12.89 -6.70 -3.03
CA ASN A 806 -12.50 -6.43 -4.41
C ASN A 806 -12.13 -7.74 -5.14
N VAL A 807 -12.60 -7.89 -6.38
CA VAL A 807 -12.44 -9.12 -7.17
C VAL A 807 -11.52 -8.87 -8.38
N ALA A 808 -11.70 -7.74 -9.05
CA ALA A 808 -10.88 -7.27 -10.17
C ALA A 808 -10.83 -5.73 -10.13
N PRO A 809 -9.98 -5.05 -10.92
CA PRO A 809 -9.82 -3.59 -10.87
C PRO A 809 -11.14 -2.80 -10.92
N ALA A 810 -12.11 -3.23 -11.72
CA ALA A 810 -13.41 -2.58 -11.89
C ALA A 810 -14.60 -3.32 -11.25
N LYS A 811 -14.35 -4.40 -10.48
CA LYS A 811 -15.41 -5.31 -10.00
C LYS A 811 -15.22 -5.70 -8.53
N SER A 812 -16.29 -5.55 -7.75
CA SER A 812 -16.33 -5.97 -6.35
C SER A 812 -17.47 -6.93 -6.08
N MET A 813 -17.31 -7.75 -5.05
CA MET A 813 -18.31 -8.67 -4.54
C MET A 813 -19.05 -8.01 -3.39
N TYR A 814 -20.37 -8.11 -3.40
CA TYR A 814 -21.25 -7.57 -2.38
C TYR A 814 -22.16 -8.68 -1.84
N CYS A 815 -22.67 -8.50 -0.62
CA CYS A 815 -23.78 -9.27 -0.05
C CYS A 815 -24.95 -8.31 0.18
N ALA A 816 -26.04 -8.49 -0.55
CA ALA A 816 -27.29 -7.78 -0.31
C ALA A 816 -28.16 -8.58 0.66
N SER A 817 -28.62 -7.93 1.72
CA SER A 817 -29.45 -8.54 2.77
C SER A 817 -30.77 -7.79 2.88
N PHE A 818 -31.88 -8.51 2.81
CA PHE A 818 -33.21 -7.92 2.96
C PHE A 818 -34.22 -8.91 3.55
N ARG A 819 -35.18 -8.39 4.31
CA ARG A 819 -36.32 -9.16 4.79
C ARG A 819 -37.24 -9.47 3.63
N LEU A 820 -37.60 -10.74 3.41
CA LEU A 820 -38.51 -11.14 2.34
C LEU A 820 -39.85 -10.38 2.48
N PRO A 821 -40.29 -9.61 1.46
CA PRO A 821 -41.56 -8.87 1.53
C PRO A 821 -42.76 -9.79 1.68
N ARG A 822 -43.77 -9.38 2.44
CA ARG A 822 -44.98 -10.18 2.68
C ARG A 822 -45.72 -10.46 1.38
N GLU A 823 -45.85 -9.45 0.53
CA GLU A 823 -46.52 -9.57 -0.78
C GLU A 823 -45.87 -10.63 -1.66
N VAL A 824 -44.54 -10.77 -1.60
CA VAL A 824 -43.80 -11.80 -2.34
C VAL A 824 -43.98 -13.16 -1.69
N ALA A 825 -43.77 -13.25 -0.37
CA ALA A 825 -43.80 -14.52 0.36
C ALA A 825 -45.16 -15.24 0.28
N PHE A 826 -46.26 -14.48 0.24
CA PHE A 826 -47.63 -14.98 0.25
C PHE A 826 -48.34 -14.87 -1.11
N ALA A 827 -47.65 -14.42 -2.16
CA ALA A 827 -48.18 -14.46 -3.52
C ALA A 827 -48.54 -15.90 -3.94
N GLN A 828 -49.31 -16.05 -5.01
CA GLN A 828 -49.50 -17.37 -5.62
C GLN A 828 -48.14 -17.93 -6.06
N ARG A 829 -47.84 -19.18 -5.68
CA ARG A 829 -46.61 -19.88 -6.05
C ARG A 829 -46.57 -20.01 -7.57
N SER A 830 -45.50 -19.51 -8.17
CA SER A 830 -45.24 -19.54 -9.62
C SER A 830 -44.73 -20.89 -10.10
#